data_AF-L1JAH6-F1
#
_entry.id   AF-L1JAH6-F1
#
_cell.length_a   1.000
_cell.length_b   1.000
_cell.length_c   1.000
_cell.angle_alpha   90.00
_cell.angle_beta   90.00
_cell.angle_gamma   90.00
#
_symmetry.space_group_name_H-M   'P 1'
#
loop_
_entity.id
_entity.type
_entity.pdbx_description
1 polymer ?
#
loop_
_entity_poly.entity_id
_entity_poly.type
_entity_poly.pdbx_seq_one_letter_code
_entity_poly.pdbx_strand_id
1 'polypeptide(L)'
;MVAMPAAKLSLLTFYSCLPALLYAQTASVPGCGLSRTPQPCPILTSKGYMHQNPDGSPNDQVFEPPLSQQDVACTSKAATCVNNVCNYANGMTGLGPSNVWYELKPGSPAVCGHGNREFSFFAKKGTNANKVLLVLLAGGMCWDSATCLGSTPSDRKMAVDSLSDSYQVVVGGVPQTIDELAPAVPKALKNVWSPSGKSTFETGILQSDSQFADWSVVVVPDCTGDMHIGNRSITYDAGAPSCITAHHVGAVNTGLAVQWMMKYFPSLTDVLVVGTGLKNSKATGGSGASFWAWYVQERYPSAKIRSVTDSDLAIYGPDKKHIFQNDPWGTLNASVPDKSFLGSYTAPTLPGKKPNFLTQGFLLPAKNEWFFADDDKTYYMRYITHYYPSIIFADISFLNDQTQEMIFVQTGGKLHDCCYDGCSCNAQQEIRGGRYDWLKSQKVTILRRNNLLPNNYRIWLSDQNPHHFLFFWSDFVTHQLIVNDMMTNFYQNSTANTWLFNLVNSMVSFTTQAGDSTSIIISNNLKPSNTSICLTCLSGVLGSKQGEEKCLMSWGSGESSISVAPKFKTDWLALWSLNGGDSPDLIMSQSTYRFGHEYVILPGETLAQIASRFGTTDAELADLNYNLITHISNPFHVMAGDVVCIVPHFTAALDRMGNPLCPSNLQTLGAQLPSSVAQPV
;
A
#
# COMPACT_ATOMS: atom_id res chain seq x y z
N MET A 1 67.44 -19.56 -5.90
CA MET A 1 67.11 -19.67 -4.46
C MET A 1 67.45 -18.34 -3.82
N VAL A 2 66.42 -17.63 -3.35
CA VAL A 2 66.45 -16.21 -3.00
C VAL A 2 66.64 -16.06 -1.49
N ALA A 3 67.56 -15.18 -1.09
CA ALA A 3 67.66 -14.62 0.26
C ALA A 3 67.92 -13.09 0.16
N MET A 4 67.24 -12.37 1.06
CA MET A 4 67.18 -10.92 1.40
C MET A 4 68.56 -10.20 1.52
N PRO A 5 68.70 -8.84 1.58
CA PRO A 5 67.91 -7.90 2.42
C PRO A 5 67.79 -6.42 1.96
N ALA A 6 67.11 -5.61 2.78
CA ALA A 6 66.92 -4.16 2.63
C ALA A 6 68.16 -3.32 3.01
N ALA A 7 68.42 -2.22 2.28
CA ALA A 7 69.27 -1.11 2.74
C ALA A 7 68.95 0.22 2.01
N LYS A 8 69.23 1.32 2.74
CA LYS A 8 68.90 2.74 2.48
C LYS A 8 69.79 3.44 1.44
N LEU A 9 69.17 4.39 0.73
CA LEU A 9 69.62 5.73 0.27
C LEU A 9 71.09 5.97 -0.15
N SER A 10 71.29 6.43 -1.40
CA SER A 10 72.20 7.56 -1.68
C SER A 10 71.73 8.38 -2.91
N LEU A 11 71.80 9.70 -2.76
CA LEU A 11 71.53 10.74 -3.75
C LEU A 11 72.61 10.75 -4.85
N LEU A 12 72.24 11.04 -6.10
CA LEU A 12 72.73 12.19 -6.88
C LEU A 12 72.18 12.22 -8.33
N THR A 13 71.40 13.28 -8.62
CA THR A 13 71.37 14.10 -9.86
C THR A 13 70.95 13.47 -11.20
N PHE A 14 70.10 14.06 -12.06
CA PHE A 14 69.25 15.26 -12.06
C PHE A 14 68.50 15.26 -13.43
N TYR A 15 67.37 15.99 -13.53
CA TYR A 15 66.64 16.40 -14.74
C TYR A 15 65.85 15.34 -15.55
N SER A 16 64.56 15.20 -15.25
CA SER A 16 63.47 15.79 -16.07
C SER A 16 62.08 15.37 -15.56
N CYS A 17 61.17 16.36 -15.51
CA CYS A 17 59.71 16.25 -15.36
C CYS A 17 59.10 15.88 -13.99
N LEU A 18 58.88 16.91 -13.16
CA LEU A 18 57.64 17.08 -12.37
C LEU A 18 57.01 18.42 -12.80
N PRO A 19 55.67 18.51 -12.95
CA PRO A 19 54.80 18.35 -11.79
C PRO A 19 53.52 17.54 -12.07
N ALA A 20 53.33 16.44 -11.34
CA ALA A 20 52.04 15.75 -11.22
C ALA A 20 51.84 15.17 -9.80
N LEU A 21 52.27 15.91 -8.78
CA LEU A 21 52.08 15.54 -7.38
C LEU A 21 51.66 16.79 -6.60
N LEU A 22 50.43 17.25 -6.89
CA LEU A 22 49.67 18.22 -6.08
C LEU A 22 48.22 18.30 -6.60
N TYR A 23 47.54 17.16 -6.82
CA TYR A 23 46.08 17.14 -7.07
C TYR A 23 45.42 15.81 -6.66
N ALA A 24 45.94 15.15 -5.62
CA ALA A 24 45.14 14.19 -4.85
C ALA A 24 44.56 14.93 -3.63
N GLN A 25 43.84 16.03 -3.88
CA GLN A 25 42.82 16.44 -2.93
C GLN A 25 41.75 15.36 -3.01
N THR A 26 41.51 14.70 -1.88
CA THR A 26 40.23 14.07 -1.56
C THR A 26 39.13 15.06 -1.90
N ALA A 27 38.60 14.99 -3.12
CA ALA A 27 37.35 15.63 -3.46
C ALA A 27 36.30 14.93 -2.61
N SER A 28 35.99 15.52 -1.47
CA SER A 28 34.72 15.31 -0.79
C SER A 28 33.66 15.46 -1.87
N VAL A 29 33.08 14.35 -2.32
CA VAL A 29 31.80 14.37 -3.04
C VAL A 29 30.91 15.24 -2.16
N PRO A 30 30.40 16.40 -2.62
CA PRO A 30 29.53 17.20 -1.79
C PRO A 30 28.29 16.32 -1.57
N GLY A 31 28.24 15.64 -0.43
CA GLY A 31 27.15 14.75 -0.08
C GLY A 31 25.84 15.52 -0.10
N CYS A 32 24.73 14.84 -0.34
CA CYS A 32 23.43 15.44 -0.02
C CYS A 32 23.31 15.74 1.47
N GLY A 33 22.38 16.64 1.79
CA GLY A 33 22.24 17.28 3.09
C GLY A 33 22.93 18.65 3.16
N LEU A 34 23.24 19.29 2.03
CA LEU A 34 23.76 20.65 2.02
C LEU A 34 22.63 21.65 2.20
N SER A 35 22.72 22.48 3.24
CA SER A 35 21.81 23.60 3.46
C SER A 35 21.96 24.61 2.32
N ARG A 36 21.02 24.59 1.37
CA ARG A 36 20.93 25.52 0.23
C ARG A 36 19.65 26.34 0.33
N THR A 37 19.66 27.54 -0.20
CA THR A 37 18.43 28.33 -0.38
C THR A 37 17.57 27.69 -1.48
N PRO A 38 16.25 27.53 -1.26
CA PRO A 38 15.35 27.05 -2.30
C PRO A 38 15.53 27.86 -3.59
N GLN A 39 15.71 27.19 -4.73
CA GLN A 39 15.75 27.83 -6.05
C GLN A 39 14.39 27.68 -6.75
N PRO A 40 14.04 28.54 -7.72
CA PRO A 40 12.87 28.30 -8.56
C PRO A 40 12.99 26.97 -9.31
N CYS A 41 11.89 26.23 -9.41
CA CYS A 41 11.86 24.97 -10.15
C CYS A 41 12.06 25.24 -11.66
N PRO A 42 12.93 24.53 -12.37
CA PRO A 42 13.04 24.67 -13.83
C PRO A 42 11.74 24.22 -14.52
N ILE A 43 11.43 24.84 -15.66
CA ILE A 43 10.23 24.56 -16.46
C ILE A 43 10.63 23.87 -17.76
N LEU A 44 10.03 22.72 -18.06
CA LEU A 44 10.23 22.04 -19.33
C LEU A 44 9.50 22.77 -20.47
N THR A 45 10.25 23.11 -21.53
CA THR A 45 9.73 23.71 -22.76
C THR A 45 10.19 22.90 -23.98
N SER A 46 9.78 23.31 -25.19
CA SER A 46 10.32 22.74 -26.43
C SER A 46 11.82 22.99 -26.64
N LYS A 47 12.40 23.99 -25.94
CA LYS A 47 13.84 24.31 -25.97
C LYS A 47 14.65 23.58 -24.89
N GLY A 48 14.02 22.70 -24.10
CA GLY A 48 14.61 22.08 -22.92
C GLY A 48 14.13 22.71 -21.60
N TYR A 49 14.85 22.46 -20.52
CA TYR A 49 14.56 23.04 -19.21
C TYR A 49 15.02 24.50 -19.18
N MET A 50 14.13 25.39 -18.77
CA MET A 50 14.38 26.83 -18.69
C MET A 50 14.27 27.30 -17.24
N HIS A 51 15.01 28.36 -16.90
CA HIS A 51 14.83 29.06 -15.62
C HIS A 51 13.47 29.78 -15.58
N GLN A 52 13.03 30.17 -14.38
CA GLN A 52 11.78 30.92 -14.19
C GLN A 52 12.02 32.44 -14.10
N ASN A 53 11.07 33.21 -14.63
CA ASN A 53 10.88 34.61 -14.30
C ASN A 53 10.23 34.75 -12.90
N PRO A 54 10.24 35.95 -12.28
CA PRO A 54 9.60 36.19 -10.98
C PRO A 54 8.10 35.86 -10.91
N ASP A 55 7.40 35.91 -12.06
CA ASP A 55 5.99 35.56 -12.19
C ASP A 55 5.74 34.05 -12.32
N GLY A 56 6.80 33.24 -12.40
CA GLY A 56 6.73 31.78 -12.58
C GLY A 56 6.70 31.32 -14.04
N SER A 57 6.69 32.23 -15.02
CA SER A 57 6.79 31.85 -16.45
C SER A 57 8.21 31.39 -16.83
N PRO A 58 8.38 30.53 -17.84
CA PRO A 58 9.72 30.18 -18.33
C PRO A 58 10.40 31.41 -18.94
N ASN A 59 11.69 31.58 -18.68
CA ASN A 59 12.52 32.60 -19.32
C ASN A 59 13.29 32.00 -20.52
N ASP A 60 14.14 32.81 -21.17
CA ASP A 60 14.94 32.38 -22.33
C ASP A 60 16.31 31.76 -21.96
N GLN A 61 16.61 31.57 -20.67
CA GLN A 61 17.86 30.96 -20.22
C GLN A 61 17.70 29.45 -19.98
N VAL A 62 18.51 28.65 -20.67
CA VAL A 62 18.57 27.19 -20.49
C VAL A 62 19.13 26.87 -19.11
N PHE A 63 18.53 25.90 -18.43
CA PHE A 63 18.96 25.41 -17.13
C PHE A 63 19.97 24.27 -17.30
N GLU A 64 21.24 24.51 -16.95
CA GLU A 64 22.35 23.55 -17.02
C GLU A 64 23.13 23.53 -15.68
N PRO A 65 23.57 22.34 -15.18
CA PRO A 65 23.43 20.99 -15.75
C PRO A 65 22.01 20.41 -15.60
N PRO A 66 21.67 19.31 -16.31
CA PRO A 66 20.38 18.63 -16.17
C PRO A 66 20.14 18.18 -14.72
N LEU A 67 19.12 18.76 -14.11
CA LEU A 67 18.33 18.32 -12.96
C LEU A 67 19.01 17.30 -12.02
N SER A 68 19.99 17.79 -11.26
CA SER A 68 20.45 17.10 -10.06
C SER A 68 19.37 17.14 -8.98
N GLN A 69 19.37 16.13 -8.11
CA GLN A 69 18.53 16.10 -6.92
C GLN A 69 18.82 17.35 -6.06
N GLN A 70 17.78 17.96 -5.49
CA GLN A 70 17.92 19.09 -4.58
C GLN A 70 17.64 18.64 -3.16
N ASP A 71 18.50 19.01 -2.22
CA ASP A 71 18.28 18.73 -0.79
C ASP A 71 17.19 19.60 -0.17
N VAL A 72 16.95 20.75 -0.79
CA VAL A 72 15.89 21.69 -0.43
C VAL A 72 14.99 21.81 -1.63
N ALA A 73 13.70 21.53 -1.43
CA ALA A 73 12.70 21.59 -2.47
C ALA A 73 12.71 22.95 -3.18
N CYS A 74 12.66 22.91 -4.50
CA CYS A 74 12.53 24.09 -5.34
C CYS A 74 11.17 24.77 -5.13
N THR A 75 11.10 26.05 -5.48
CA THR A 75 9.88 26.85 -5.37
C THR A 75 9.18 26.97 -6.72
N SER A 76 7.85 26.93 -6.71
CA SER A 76 7.01 27.01 -7.91
C SER A 76 5.78 27.88 -7.68
N LYS A 77 5.27 28.48 -8.75
CA LYS A 77 4.05 29.29 -8.74
C LYS A 77 2.86 28.48 -9.24
N ALA A 78 1.68 28.80 -8.72
CA ALA A 78 0.45 28.17 -9.17
C ALA A 78 0.14 28.56 -10.62
N ALA A 79 -0.48 27.67 -11.38
CA ALA A 79 -0.90 27.95 -12.75
C ALA A 79 -2.04 27.04 -13.22
N THR A 80 -2.74 27.50 -14.25
CA THR A 80 -3.65 26.69 -15.06
C THR A 80 -3.12 26.65 -16.49
N CYS A 81 -2.95 25.46 -17.05
CA CYS A 81 -2.40 25.27 -18.38
C CYS A 81 -3.39 24.56 -19.32
N VAL A 82 -3.46 25.03 -20.56
CA VAL A 82 -4.25 24.44 -21.64
C VAL A 82 -3.39 24.41 -22.89
N ASN A 83 -3.35 23.28 -23.59
CA ASN A 83 -2.57 23.12 -24.83
C ASN A 83 -1.10 23.52 -24.66
N ASN A 84 -0.49 23.12 -23.53
CA ASN A 84 0.89 23.48 -23.14
C ASN A 84 1.14 24.99 -22.92
N VAL A 85 0.11 25.82 -22.84
CA VAL A 85 0.21 27.24 -22.48
C VAL A 85 -0.31 27.44 -21.06
N CYS A 86 0.56 27.92 -20.17
CA CYS A 86 0.26 28.12 -18.75
C CYS A 86 -0.01 29.59 -18.43
N ASN A 87 -1.08 29.86 -17.68
CA ASN A 87 -1.37 31.14 -17.08
C ASN A 87 -1.00 31.13 -15.59
N TYR A 88 0.13 31.76 -15.26
CA TYR A 88 0.62 31.90 -13.88
C TYR A 88 -0.01 33.10 -13.15
N ALA A 89 -0.48 34.12 -13.87
CA ALA A 89 -1.03 35.33 -13.27
C ALA A 89 -2.29 35.07 -12.42
N ASN A 90 -3.10 34.09 -12.84
CA ASN A 90 -4.36 33.75 -12.17
C ASN A 90 -4.27 32.49 -11.28
N GLY A 91 -3.12 31.82 -11.23
CA GLY A 91 -2.94 30.60 -10.45
C GLY A 91 -3.83 29.43 -10.90
N MET A 92 -4.28 28.61 -9.95
CA MET A 92 -5.21 27.50 -10.20
C MET A 92 -6.66 27.98 -10.24
N THR A 93 -7.21 27.99 -11.44
CA THR A 93 -8.58 28.44 -11.74
C THR A 93 -9.53 27.26 -11.92
N GLY A 94 -10.83 27.55 -12.00
CA GLY A 94 -11.84 26.55 -12.37
C GLY A 94 -11.78 26.23 -13.86
N LEU A 95 -12.28 25.05 -14.24
CA LEU A 95 -12.24 24.61 -15.64
C LEU A 95 -13.26 25.39 -16.50
N GLY A 96 -12.83 25.75 -17.71
CA GLY A 96 -13.63 26.44 -18.71
C GLY A 96 -14.60 25.49 -19.45
N PRO A 97 -14.52 25.37 -20.80
CA PRO A 97 -15.39 24.45 -21.54
C PRO A 97 -15.32 23.00 -21.05
N SER A 98 -16.46 22.32 -21.05
CA SER A 98 -16.52 20.88 -20.82
C SER A 98 -15.72 20.13 -21.89
N ASN A 99 -15.21 18.96 -21.51
CA ASN A 99 -14.42 18.07 -22.33
C ASN A 99 -13.06 18.60 -22.82
N VAL A 100 -12.54 19.66 -22.19
CA VAL A 100 -11.16 20.12 -22.40
C VAL A 100 -10.30 19.65 -21.22
N TRP A 101 -9.12 19.13 -21.52
CA TRP A 101 -8.11 18.77 -20.52
C TRP A 101 -7.28 19.98 -20.11
N TYR A 102 -7.07 20.11 -18.80
CA TYR A 102 -6.27 21.14 -18.19
C TYR A 102 -5.17 20.50 -17.35
N GLU A 103 -3.95 21.03 -17.44
CA GLU A 103 -2.88 20.77 -16.46
C GLU A 103 -2.94 21.87 -15.39
N LEU A 104 -2.99 21.47 -14.13
CA LEU A 104 -3.09 22.36 -12.99
C LEU A 104 -1.83 22.22 -12.14
N LYS A 105 -1.25 23.36 -11.78
CA LYS A 105 -0.03 23.44 -10.98
C LYS A 105 -0.35 24.13 -9.66
N PRO A 106 -0.28 23.44 -8.51
CA PRO A 106 -0.49 24.08 -7.21
C PRO A 106 0.53 25.14 -6.82
N GLY A 107 1.75 25.03 -7.36
CA GLY A 107 2.87 25.78 -6.81
C GLY A 107 3.33 25.21 -5.47
N SER A 108 4.30 25.86 -4.84
CA SER A 108 4.78 25.45 -3.51
C SER A 108 3.66 25.48 -2.46
N PRO A 109 3.64 24.52 -1.51
CA PRO A 109 4.71 23.57 -1.18
C PRO A 109 4.75 22.29 -2.02
N ALA A 110 3.91 22.17 -3.06
CA ALA A 110 3.91 20.97 -3.90
C ALA A 110 5.20 20.83 -4.72
N VAL A 111 5.80 19.63 -4.68
CA VAL A 111 7.08 19.31 -5.34
C VAL A 111 7.17 17.80 -5.56
N CYS A 112 7.93 17.36 -6.56
CA CYS A 112 8.26 15.94 -6.72
C CYS A 112 9.43 15.52 -5.83
N GLY A 113 9.60 14.21 -5.62
CA GLY A 113 10.40 13.69 -4.51
C GLY A 113 11.91 13.88 -4.64
N HIS A 114 12.41 14.26 -5.81
CA HIS A 114 13.80 14.71 -6.00
C HIS A 114 14.02 16.19 -5.64
N GLY A 115 12.96 16.92 -5.27
CA GLY A 115 13.03 18.32 -4.83
C GLY A 115 13.32 19.32 -5.94
N ASN A 116 13.47 18.89 -7.19
CA ASN A 116 14.00 19.72 -8.27
C ASN A 116 12.97 20.07 -9.35
N ARG A 117 11.68 19.72 -9.16
CA ARG A 117 10.61 19.90 -10.15
C ARG A 117 9.26 20.22 -9.51
N GLU A 118 8.47 21.01 -10.22
CA GLU A 118 7.10 21.35 -9.84
C GLU A 118 6.16 20.15 -9.99
N PHE A 119 5.23 20.00 -9.04
CA PHE A 119 4.15 19.03 -9.15
C PHE A 119 3.00 19.60 -10.00
N SER A 120 2.37 18.75 -10.83
CA SER A 120 1.14 19.08 -11.55
C SER A 120 0.20 17.89 -11.64
N PHE A 121 -1.08 18.17 -11.88
CA PHE A 121 -2.13 17.17 -12.04
C PHE A 121 -3.08 17.58 -13.17
N PHE A 122 -3.92 16.66 -13.63
CA PHE A 122 -4.81 16.90 -14.77
C PHE A 122 -6.26 16.89 -14.33
N ALA A 123 -7.07 17.71 -14.99
CA ALA A 123 -8.50 17.67 -14.80
C ALA A 123 -9.26 17.93 -16.11
N LYS A 124 -10.42 17.29 -16.22
CA LYS A 124 -11.39 17.47 -17.30
C LYS A 124 -12.76 17.65 -16.69
N LYS A 125 -13.49 18.68 -17.14
CA LYS A 125 -14.87 18.90 -16.73
C LYS A 125 -15.78 18.07 -17.62
N GLY A 126 -16.53 17.14 -17.04
CA GLY A 126 -17.60 16.42 -17.73
C GLY A 126 -18.81 17.31 -18.00
N THR A 127 -19.85 16.76 -18.62
CA THR A 127 -21.15 17.44 -18.71
C THR A 127 -21.93 17.35 -17.39
N ASN A 128 -21.59 16.37 -16.54
CA ASN A 128 -22.13 16.21 -15.19
C ASN A 128 -21.04 16.46 -14.14
N ALA A 129 -21.02 17.68 -13.59
CA ALA A 129 -20.03 18.10 -12.60
C ALA A 129 -20.26 17.52 -11.18
N ASN A 130 -21.36 16.80 -10.97
CA ASN A 130 -21.66 16.15 -9.69
C ASN A 130 -21.04 14.74 -9.59
N LYS A 131 -20.50 14.21 -10.70
CA LYS A 131 -19.86 12.90 -10.74
C LYS A 131 -18.39 13.06 -11.09
N VAL A 132 -17.52 12.49 -10.26
CA VAL A 132 -16.06 12.61 -10.44
C VAL A 132 -15.39 11.24 -10.42
N LEU A 133 -14.56 11.01 -11.43
CA LEU A 133 -13.55 9.98 -11.45
C LEU A 133 -12.23 10.59 -10.95
N LEU A 134 -11.82 10.24 -9.74
CA LEU A 134 -10.53 10.63 -9.16
C LEU A 134 -9.53 9.50 -9.37
N VAL A 135 -8.53 9.69 -10.23
CA VAL A 135 -7.51 8.69 -10.54
C VAL A 135 -6.19 9.07 -9.87
N LEU A 136 -5.67 8.17 -9.05
CA LEU A 136 -4.38 8.26 -8.40
C LEU A 136 -3.40 7.31 -9.09
N LEU A 137 -2.43 7.86 -9.81
CA LEU A 137 -1.41 7.11 -10.53
C LEU A 137 -0.16 6.98 -9.65
N ALA A 138 0.48 5.82 -9.62
CA ALA A 138 1.84 5.69 -9.13
C ALA A 138 2.72 4.88 -10.11
N GLY A 139 4.03 4.93 -9.90
CA GLY A 139 5.02 4.20 -10.70
C GLY A 139 5.97 3.33 -9.88
N GLY A 140 5.91 3.43 -8.55
CA GLY A 140 6.88 2.86 -7.62
C GLY A 140 6.75 3.50 -6.24
N MET A 141 7.49 2.97 -5.27
CA MET A 141 7.63 3.52 -3.92
C MET A 141 9.08 3.34 -3.46
N CYS A 142 9.54 4.15 -2.50
CA CYS A 142 10.88 3.99 -1.95
C CYS A 142 10.96 4.42 -0.48
N TRP A 143 11.89 3.86 0.29
CA TRP A 143 11.98 4.03 1.74
C TRP A 143 13.42 4.04 2.28
N ASP A 144 14.41 3.88 1.40
CA ASP A 144 15.84 3.95 1.70
C ASP A 144 16.63 4.44 0.47
N SER A 145 17.94 4.60 0.61
CA SER A 145 18.81 5.04 -0.48
C SER A 145 18.76 4.10 -1.69
N ALA A 146 18.80 2.79 -1.45
CA ALA A 146 18.82 1.76 -2.50
C ALA A 146 17.53 1.75 -3.34
N THR A 147 16.39 1.90 -2.68
CA THR A 147 15.07 1.94 -3.32
C THR A 147 14.78 3.29 -3.95
N CYS A 148 15.30 4.40 -3.43
CA CYS A 148 15.06 5.73 -4.02
C CYS A 148 16.02 6.03 -5.20
N LEU A 149 17.30 5.63 -5.12
CA LEU A 149 18.29 5.88 -6.19
C LEU A 149 18.33 4.80 -7.28
N GLY A 150 18.03 3.54 -6.97
CA GLY A 150 18.31 2.43 -7.88
C GLY A 150 19.80 2.10 -8.02
N SER A 151 20.15 1.34 -9.07
CA SER A 151 21.51 0.81 -9.30
C SER A 151 22.49 1.82 -9.92
N THR A 152 21.98 2.85 -10.58
CA THR A 152 22.76 3.94 -11.21
C THR A 152 22.00 5.27 -11.08
N PRO A 153 22.66 6.44 -11.22
CA PRO A 153 21.97 7.74 -11.22
C PRO A 153 20.89 7.92 -12.30
N SER A 154 20.91 7.10 -13.35
CA SER A 154 19.89 6.98 -14.41
C SER A 154 18.76 5.99 -14.07
N ASP A 155 18.92 5.17 -13.03
CA ASP A 155 17.96 4.15 -12.59
C ASP A 155 17.10 4.63 -11.40
N ARG A 156 16.95 5.95 -11.18
CA ARG A 156 16.17 6.48 -10.04
C ARG A 156 14.76 5.89 -10.04
N LYS A 157 14.40 5.19 -8.96
CA LYS A 157 13.18 4.37 -8.90
C LYS A 157 12.03 5.04 -8.15
N MET A 158 12.13 6.34 -7.89
CA MET A 158 11.11 7.07 -7.17
C MET A 158 9.85 7.22 -8.04
N ALA A 159 8.80 6.47 -7.73
CA ALA A 159 7.44 6.70 -8.22
C ALA A 159 7.30 6.75 -9.76
N VAL A 160 6.42 7.61 -10.29
CA VAL A 160 6.27 7.81 -11.75
C VAL A 160 7.52 8.44 -12.40
N ASP A 161 8.46 9.01 -11.64
CA ASP A 161 9.75 9.51 -12.17
C ASP A 161 10.61 8.37 -12.74
N SER A 162 10.30 7.11 -12.41
CA SER A 162 10.98 5.91 -12.92
C SER A 162 10.57 5.51 -14.34
N LEU A 163 9.55 6.16 -14.91
CA LEU A 163 9.16 5.99 -16.30
C LEU A 163 10.11 6.79 -17.18
N SER A 164 11.11 6.12 -17.75
CA SER A 164 12.05 6.71 -18.71
C SER A 164 11.29 7.24 -19.92
N ASP A 165 11.30 8.55 -20.13
CA ASP A 165 10.85 9.17 -21.37
C ASP A 165 12.07 9.73 -22.10
N SER A 166 12.39 9.18 -23.27
CA SER A 166 13.37 9.79 -24.16
C SER A 166 12.66 10.72 -25.14
N TYR A 167 13.12 11.96 -25.25
CA TYR A 167 12.52 12.93 -26.17
C TYR A 167 13.56 13.69 -26.99
N GLN A 168 13.15 14.10 -28.19
CA GLN A 168 13.95 14.86 -29.14
C GLN A 168 13.89 16.36 -28.85
N VAL A 169 14.94 16.94 -28.30
CA VAL A 169 15.07 18.41 -28.21
C VAL A 169 16.04 18.93 -29.27
N VAL A 170 15.93 20.21 -29.59
CA VAL A 170 16.88 20.89 -30.48
C VAL A 170 17.72 21.84 -29.63
N VAL A 171 18.96 21.45 -29.34
CA VAL A 171 19.91 22.27 -28.57
C VAL A 171 20.88 22.91 -29.56
N GLY A 172 20.90 24.24 -29.64
CA GLY A 172 21.78 24.97 -30.57
C GLY A 172 21.55 24.63 -32.05
N GLY A 173 20.33 24.24 -32.44
CA GLY A 173 20.00 23.85 -33.80
C GLY A 173 20.27 22.38 -34.14
N VAL A 174 20.76 21.58 -33.20
CA VAL A 174 21.04 20.14 -33.39
C VAL A 174 19.98 19.29 -32.68
N PRO A 175 19.29 18.37 -33.37
CA PRO A 175 18.41 17.39 -32.74
C PRO A 175 19.20 16.45 -31.82
N GLN A 176 18.74 16.29 -30.59
CA GLN A 176 19.32 15.40 -29.60
C GLN A 176 18.20 14.60 -28.92
N THR A 177 18.42 13.28 -28.77
CA THR A 177 17.64 12.46 -27.84
C THR A 177 18.17 12.73 -26.44
N ILE A 178 17.32 13.26 -25.57
CA ILE A 178 17.64 13.40 -24.15
C ILE A 178 16.71 12.45 -23.40
N ASP A 179 17.29 11.61 -22.56
CA ASP A 179 16.53 10.86 -21.55
C ASP A 179 16.09 11.84 -20.47
N GLU A 180 14.79 11.97 -20.26
CA GLU A 180 14.24 12.82 -19.22
C GLU A 180 14.54 12.19 -17.86
N LEU A 181 15.63 12.60 -17.22
CA LEU A 181 16.17 11.95 -16.01
C LEU A 181 15.34 12.15 -14.71
N ALA A 182 14.05 12.55 -14.77
CA ALA A 182 13.08 12.49 -13.64
C ALA A 182 11.75 13.26 -13.92
N PRO A 183 10.99 13.00 -14.99
CA PRO A 183 9.81 13.83 -15.30
C PRO A 183 8.83 13.97 -14.11
N ALA A 184 8.42 15.20 -13.75
CA ALA A 184 7.37 15.43 -12.75
C ALA A 184 6.01 14.83 -13.16
N VAL A 185 5.79 14.83 -14.47
CA VAL A 185 4.77 14.08 -15.20
C VAL A 185 5.47 13.71 -16.50
N PRO A 186 5.72 12.42 -16.79
CA PRO A 186 6.32 11.98 -18.05
C PRO A 186 5.72 12.72 -19.25
N LYS A 187 6.56 13.17 -20.18
CA LYS A 187 6.08 13.82 -21.40
C LYS A 187 5.07 12.95 -22.14
N ALA A 188 5.22 11.64 -22.09
CA ALA A 188 4.26 10.65 -22.56
C ALA A 188 2.88 10.86 -21.92
N LEU A 189 2.81 11.07 -20.60
CA LEU A 189 1.55 11.37 -19.91
C LEU A 189 0.98 12.73 -20.34
N LYS A 190 1.82 13.78 -20.46
CA LYS A 190 1.38 15.08 -21.00
C LYS A 190 0.84 14.97 -22.42
N ASN A 191 1.45 14.13 -23.26
CA ASN A 191 1.03 13.91 -24.63
C ASN A 191 -0.29 13.12 -24.71
N VAL A 192 -0.50 12.14 -23.82
CA VAL A 192 -1.75 11.38 -23.69
C VAL A 192 -2.93 12.31 -23.36
N TRP A 193 -2.72 13.40 -22.62
CA TRP A 193 -3.80 14.32 -22.23
C TRP A 193 -3.84 15.63 -23.05
N SER A 194 -3.06 15.72 -24.13
CA SER A 194 -3.11 16.85 -25.06
C SER A 194 -4.30 16.74 -26.03
N PRO A 195 -4.88 17.84 -26.57
CA PRO A 195 -5.96 17.73 -27.56
C PRO A 195 -5.56 16.99 -28.85
N SER A 196 -4.26 16.93 -29.15
CA SER A 196 -3.70 16.19 -30.28
C SER A 196 -3.50 14.70 -29.99
N GLY A 197 -3.42 14.31 -28.71
CA GLY A 197 -3.44 12.91 -28.29
C GLY A 197 -4.88 12.51 -28.03
N LYS A 198 -5.41 11.53 -28.77
CA LYS A 198 -6.71 10.95 -28.41
C LYS A 198 -6.53 10.35 -27.01
N SER A 199 -7.09 11.00 -25.98
CA SER A 199 -6.72 10.65 -24.61
C SER A 199 -7.14 9.22 -24.33
N THR A 200 -6.24 8.45 -23.71
CA THR A 200 -6.48 7.04 -23.38
C THR A 200 -7.88 6.88 -22.78
N PHE A 201 -8.20 7.68 -21.75
CA PHE A 201 -9.49 7.75 -21.07
C PHE A 201 -10.72 7.83 -22.01
N GLU A 202 -10.65 8.62 -23.08
CA GLU A 202 -11.74 8.82 -24.04
C GLU A 202 -11.92 7.65 -25.02
N THR A 203 -10.98 6.71 -25.02
CA THR A 203 -11.09 5.44 -25.75
C THR A 203 -11.51 4.26 -24.88
N GLY A 204 -11.44 4.38 -23.55
CA GLY A 204 -11.92 3.37 -22.60
C GLY A 204 -13.07 3.87 -21.74
N ILE A 205 -12.84 4.06 -20.43
CA ILE A 205 -13.92 4.33 -19.48
C ILE A 205 -14.76 5.58 -19.80
N LEU A 206 -14.21 6.60 -20.49
CA LEU A 206 -14.94 7.83 -20.85
C LEU A 206 -15.34 7.90 -22.33
N GLN A 207 -15.30 6.79 -23.06
CA GLN A 207 -15.82 6.75 -24.43
C GLN A 207 -17.29 7.21 -24.46
N SER A 208 -17.74 7.84 -25.56
CA SER A 208 -19.07 8.46 -25.70
C SER A 208 -20.24 7.58 -25.27
N ASP A 209 -20.13 6.27 -25.49
CA ASP A 209 -21.20 5.29 -25.23
C ASP A 209 -21.02 4.62 -23.86
N SER A 210 -20.01 5.03 -23.09
CA SER A 210 -19.77 4.56 -21.73
C SER A 210 -20.70 5.24 -20.73
N GLN A 211 -21.00 4.53 -19.65
CA GLN A 211 -21.80 5.02 -18.53
C GLN A 211 -21.06 6.08 -17.68
N PHE A 212 -19.77 6.29 -17.96
CA PHE A 212 -18.95 7.32 -17.34
C PHE A 212 -18.64 8.50 -18.27
N ALA A 213 -19.19 8.54 -19.48
CA ALA A 213 -18.89 9.55 -20.51
C ALA A 213 -19.13 11.00 -20.05
N ASP A 214 -20.14 11.21 -19.18
CA ASP A 214 -20.51 12.53 -18.65
C ASP A 214 -19.73 12.95 -17.41
N TRP A 215 -18.90 12.06 -16.83
CA TRP A 215 -18.21 12.30 -15.56
C TRP A 215 -17.07 13.31 -15.74
N SER A 216 -16.86 14.12 -14.69
CA SER A 216 -15.65 14.91 -14.55
C SER A 216 -14.50 14.02 -14.09
N VAL A 217 -13.26 14.41 -14.40
CA VAL A 217 -12.07 13.58 -14.14
C VAL A 217 -11.00 14.43 -13.49
N VAL A 218 -10.35 13.88 -12.48
CA VAL A 218 -9.14 14.43 -11.87
C VAL A 218 -8.10 13.32 -11.83
N VAL A 219 -6.92 13.55 -12.40
CA VAL A 219 -5.83 12.57 -12.45
C VAL A 219 -4.63 13.14 -11.71
N VAL A 220 -4.21 12.47 -10.64
CA VAL A 220 -3.16 12.89 -9.74
C VAL A 220 -2.01 11.87 -9.80
N PRO A 221 -0.82 12.25 -10.29
CA PRO A 221 0.34 11.39 -10.25
C PRO A 221 1.06 11.42 -8.88
N ASP A 222 1.59 10.28 -8.45
CA ASP A 222 2.56 10.17 -7.36
C ASP A 222 3.98 10.26 -7.95
N CYS A 223 4.59 11.43 -7.79
CA CYS A 223 6.00 11.67 -8.08
C CYS A 223 6.88 11.72 -6.81
N THR A 224 6.39 11.23 -5.68
CA THR A 224 7.04 11.33 -4.36
C THR A 224 7.37 9.97 -3.73
N GLY A 225 6.87 8.88 -4.31
CA GLY A 225 7.28 7.51 -4.00
C GLY A 225 6.77 7.04 -2.64
N ASP A 226 5.66 7.62 -2.22
CA ASP A 226 5.07 7.50 -0.89
C ASP A 226 3.55 7.21 -0.96
N MET A 227 3.08 6.70 -2.11
CA MET A 227 1.71 6.25 -2.33
C MET A 227 0.64 7.32 -2.06
N HIS A 228 0.96 8.60 -2.33
CA HIS A 228 0.10 9.75 -2.05
C HIS A 228 -0.13 10.07 -0.56
N ILE A 229 0.68 9.52 0.36
CA ILE A 229 0.44 9.66 1.82
C ILE A 229 1.63 10.22 2.62
N GLY A 230 2.71 10.66 1.98
CA GLY A 230 3.85 11.25 2.69
C GLY A 230 3.72 12.74 3.01
N ASN A 231 4.37 13.16 4.09
CA ASN A 231 4.64 14.56 4.42
C ASN A 231 5.98 14.72 5.17
N ARG A 232 7.07 14.28 4.55
CA ARG A 232 8.43 14.36 5.10
C ARG A 232 9.49 14.50 4.02
N SER A 233 10.47 15.35 4.29
CA SER A 233 11.75 15.32 3.58
C SER A 233 12.80 14.64 4.45
N ILE A 234 13.53 13.67 3.90
CA ILE A 234 14.52 12.89 4.63
C ILE A 234 15.74 12.61 3.74
N THR A 235 16.94 12.70 4.33
CA THR A 235 18.19 12.33 3.67
C THR A 235 18.59 10.93 4.11
N TYR A 236 18.48 9.96 3.20
CA TYR A 236 18.99 8.60 3.36
C TYR A 236 20.50 8.57 3.12
N ASP A 237 21.22 7.70 3.84
CA ASP A 237 22.68 7.52 3.77
C ASP A 237 23.48 8.83 3.85
N ALA A 238 23.03 9.79 4.66
CA ALA A 238 23.67 11.10 4.80
C ALA A 238 25.19 10.98 5.00
N GLY A 239 25.96 11.68 4.16
CA GLY A 239 27.42 11.65 4.18
C GLY A 239 28.08 10.51 3.38
N ALA A 240 27.32 9.58 2.81
CA ALA A 240 27.82 8.54 1.93
C ALA A 240 27.69 8.91 0.43
N PRO A 241 28.44 8.25 -0.47
CA PRO A 241 28.25 8.40 -1.92
C PRO A 241 26.87 7.93 -2.43
N SER A 242 26.20 7.06 -1.66
CA SER A 242 24.83 6.57 -1.92
C SER A 242 23.74 7.48 -1.34
N CYS A 243 24.10 8.64 -0.81
CA CYS A 243 23.14 9.54 -0.18
C CYS A 243 22.03 9.99 -1.17
N ILE A 244 20.79 10.14 -0.67
CA ILE A 244 19.68 10.81 -1.37
C ILE A 244 18.75 11.51 -0.37
N THR A 245 18.41 12.76 -0.66
CA THR A 245 17.31 13.49 -0.04
C THR A 245 16.05 13.24 -0.84
N ALA A 246 15.10 12.54 -0.23
CA ALA A 246 13.77 12.28 -0.78
C ALA A 246 12.75 13.18 -0.12
N HIS A 247 11.91 13.83 -0.93
CA HIS A 247 10.78 14.65 -0.51
C HIS A 247 9.48 13.85 -0.66
N HIS A 248 9.18 13.02 0.33
CA HIS A 248 7.92 12.28 0.42
C HIS A 248 6.79 13.23 0.83
N VAL A 249 6.24 13.99 -0.12
CA VAL A 249 5.17 14.98 0.12
C VAL A 249 3.90 14.67 -0.67
N GLY A 250 3.64 13.39 -0.95
CA GLY A 250 2.48 12.95 -1.73
C GLY A 250 1.13 13.32 -1.11
N ALA A 251 1.03 13.38 0.22
CA ALA A 251 -0.18 13.84 0.90
C ALA A 251 -0.44 15.34 0.65
N VAL A 252 0.62 16.14 0.60
CA VAL A 252 0.56 17.58 0.28
C VAL A 252 0.13 17.77 -1.17
N ASN A 253 0.80 17.08 -2.10
CA ASN A 253 0.53 17.16 -3.54
C ASN A 253 -0.92 16.74 -3.86
N THR A 254 -1.31 15.56 -3.39
CA THR A 254 -2.66 15.02 -3.62
C THR A 254 -3.72 15.82 -2.89
N GLY A 255 -3.41 16.32 -1.69
CA GLY A 255 -4.28 17.19 -0.93
C GLY A 255 -4.64 18.47 -1.67
N LEU A 256 -3.68 19.12 -2.31
CA LEU A 256 -3.94 20.33 -3.11
C LEU A 256 -4.82 20.04 -4.34
N ALA A 257 -4.62 18.88 -4.99
CA ALA A 257 -5.47 18.45 -6.11
C ALA A 257 -6.91 18.14 -5.66
N VAL A 258 -7.07 17.41 -4.55
CA VAL A 258 -8.38 17.07 -3.97
C VAL A 258 -9.08 18.33 -3.45
N GLN A 259 -8.39 19.26 -2.80
CA GLN A 259 -8.98 20.53 -2.38
C GLN A 259 -9.46 21.36 -3.56
N TRP A 260 -8.69 21.42 -4.64
CA TRP A 260 -9.14 22.05 -5.89
C TRP A 260 -10.38 21.37 -6.46
N MET A 261 -10.39 20.03 -6.50
CA MET A 261 -11.55 19.24 -6.95
C MET A 261 -12.79 19.61 -6.15
N MET A 262 -12.70 19.65 -4.82
CA MET A 262 -13.83 19.97 -3.95
C MET A 262 -14.29 21.43 -4.10
N LYS A 263 -13.35 22.37 -4.29
CA LYS A 263 -13.65 23.79 -4.52
C LYS A 263 -14.48 24.00 -5.80
N TYR A 264 -14.15 23.29 -6.87
CA TYR A 264 -14.75 23.51 -8.19
C TYR A 264 -15.83 22.47 -8.57
N PHE A 265 -15.96 21.39 -7.79
CA PHE A 265 -17.06 20.43 -7.83
C PHE A 265 -17.73 20.33 -6.43
N PRO A 266 -18.48 21.36 -6.00
CA PRO A 266 -18.98 21.46 -4.62
C PRO A 266 -20.19 20.56 -4.30
N SER A 267 -20.79 19.89 -5.30
CA SER A 267 -22.06 19.17 -5.18
C SER A 267 -21.96 17.70 -5.61
N LEU A 268 -20.90 17.00 -5.17
CA LEU A 268 -20.66 15.61 -5.58
C LEU A 268 -21.76 14.67 -5.09
N THR A 269 -22.27 13.83 -5.99
CA THR A 269 -23.20 12.73 -5.70
C THR A 269 -22.54 11.37 -5.82
N ASP A 270 -21.59 11.21 -6.75
CA ASP A 270 -20.89 9.97 -7.02
C ASP A 270 -19.40 10.26 -7.22
N VAL A 271 -18.54 9.56 -6.47
CA VAL A 271 -17.10 9.63 -6.65
C VAL A 271 -16.55 8.23 -6.75
N LEU A 272 -15.89 7.96 -7.86
CA LEU A 272 -15.10 6.76 -8.05
C LEU A 272 -13.62 7.15 -7.91
N VAL A 273 -12.98 6.67 -6.85
CA VAL A 273 -11.54 6.83 -6.61
C VAL A 273 -10.84 5.59 -7.13
N VAL A 274 -9.93 5.75 -8.08
CA VAL A 274 -9.18 4.65 -8.70
C VAL A 274 -7.71 4.83 -8.41
N GLY A 275 -7.09 3.86 -7.77
CA GLY A 275 -5.64 3.84 -7.54
C GLY A 275 -4.99 2.80 -8.42
N THR A 276 -3.98 3.20 -9.19
CA THR A 276 -3.43 2.37 -10.26
C THR A 276 -1.99 2.69 -10.61
N GLY A 277 -1.34 1.78 -11.33
CA GLY A 277 -0.06 2.02 -12.00
C GLY A 277 -0.21 2.49 -13.44
N LEU A 278 0.92 2.93 -14.01
CA LEU A 278 1.18 3.02 -15.45
C LEU A 278 1.86 1.74 -15.96
N LYS A 279 2.01 1.59 -17.28
CA LYS A 279 2.72 0.44 -17.86
C LYS A 279 4.14 0.34 -17.27
N ASN A 280 4.54 -0.86 -16.85
CA ASN A 280 5.84 -1.15 -16.20
C ASN A 280 6.03 -0.56 -14.79
N SER A 281 4.96 -0.09 -14.13
CA SER A 281 5.06 0.41 -12.76
C SER A 281 5.41 -0.70 -11.77
N LYS A 282 6.23 -0.38 -10.77
CA LYS A 282 6.67 -1.32 -9.71
C LYS A 282 5.84 -1.23 -8.43
N ALA A 283 4.92 -0.26 -8.38
CA ALA A 283 3.87 -0.11 -7.38
C ALA A 283 2.74 0.72 -8.02
N THR A 284 1.53 0.63 -7.47
CA THR A 284 0.36 1.36 -7.97
C THR A 284 -0.12 2.41 -6.96
N GLY A 285 -0.90 3.39 -7.41
CA GLY A 285 -1.54 4.39 -6.54
C GLY A 285 -2.67 3.81 -5.68
N GLY A 286 -2.79 2.48 -5.60
CA GLY A 286 -3.89 1.77 -4.95
C GLY A 286 -4.12 2.16 -3.49
N SER A 287 -3.07 2.26 -2.69
CA SER A 287 -3.24 2.49 -1.25
C SER A 287 -3.69 3.94 -1.02
N GLY A 288 -3.10 4.88 -1.75
CA GLY A 288 -3.58 6.26 -1.84
C GLY A 288 -5.08 6.34 -2.16
N ALA A 289 -5.60 5.53 -3.09
CA ALA A 289 -7.02 5.58 -3.43
C ALA A 289 -7.93 5.12 -2.30
N SER A 290 -7.47 4.18 -1.46
CA SER A 290 -8.19 3.82 -0.23
C SER A 290 -8.12 4.93 0.81
N PHE A 291 -6.93 5.54 0.98
CA PHE A 291 -6.68 6.60 1.95
C PHE A 291 -7.29 7.96 1.59
N TRP A 292 -7.57 8.25 0.32
CA TRP A 292 -8.23 9.49 -0.08
C TRP A 292 -9.75 9.34 -0.19
N ALA A 293 -10.26 8.11 -0.36
CA ALA A 293 -11.71 7.86 -0.42
C ALA A 293 -12.45 8.28 0.85
N TRP A 294 -11.90 7.99 2.04
CA TRP A 294 -12.53 8.41 3.29
C TRP A 294 -12.52 9.95 3.46
N TYR A 295 -11.42 10.61 3.09
CA TYR A 295 -11.30 12.08 3.17
C TYR A 295 -12.39 12.75 2.32
N VAL A 296 -12.65 12.20 1.13
CA VAL A 296 -13.76 12.66 0.27
C VAL A 296 -15.12 12.33 0.91
N GLN A 297 -15.32 11.12 1.43
CA GLN A 297 -16.59 10.73 2.07
C GLN A 297 -16.94 11.62 3.26
N GLU A 298 -15.96 11.98 4.10
CA GLU A 298 -16.23 12.85 5.25
C GLU A 298 -16.67 14.25 4.81
N ARG A 299 -16.12 14.75 3.70
CA ARG A 299 -16.50 16.07 3.16
C ARG A 299 -17.82 16.07 2.41
N TYR A 300 -18.19 14.92 1.85
CA TYR A 300 -19.46 14.67 1.16
C TYR A 300 -20.19 13.46 1.78
N PRO A 301 -20.77 13.59 2.99
CA PRO A 301 -21.37 12.47 3.72
C PRO A 301 -22.50 11.77 2.96
N SER A 302 -23.19 12.48 2.06
CA SER A 302 -24.28 11.95 1.25
C SER A 302 -23.84 11.38 -0.10
N ALA A 303 -22.59 11.59 -0.52
CA ALA A 303 -22.10 11.10 -1.81
C ALA A 303 -21.80 9.60 -1.72
N LYS A 304 -22.01 8.89 -2.83
CA LYS A 304 -21.57 7.50 -3.00
C LYS A 304 -20.09 7.50 -3.35
N ILE A 305 -19.25 7.10 -2.39
CA ILE A 305 -17.82 6.96 -2.60
C ILE A 305 -17.46 5.49 -2.81
N ARG A 306 -16.80 5.19 -3.93
CA ARG A 306 -16.23 3.87 -4.22
C ARG A 306 -14.74 4.01 -4.45
N SER A 307 -13.97 3.10 -3.88
CA SER A 307 -12.52 3.01 -4.10
C SER A 307 -12.22 1.72 -4.84
N VAL A 308 -11.49 1.80 -5.95
CA VAL A 308 -10.99 0.67 -6.73
C VAL A 308 -9.48 0.74 -6.73
N THR A 309 -8.80 -0.32 -6.31
CA THR A 309 -7.35 -0.38 -6.28
C THR A 309 -6.84 -1.49 -7.18
N ASP A 310 -5.93 -1.16 -8.09
CA ASP A 310 -5.29 -2.11 -9.01
C ASP A 310 -3.94 -2.54 -8.45
N SER A 311 -3.67 -3.84 -8.43
CA SER A 311 -2.41 -4.45 -7.98
C SER A 311 -1.91 -3.93 -6.62
N ASP A 312 -2.81 -3.76 -5.66
CA ASP A 312 -2.51 -3.20 -4.34
C ASP A 312 -3.32 -3.84 -3.20
N LEU A 313 -3.13 -5.14 -2.99
CA LEU A 313 -3.59 -5.75 -1.74
C LEU A 313 -2.75 -5.29 -0.53
N ALA A 314 -1.66 -4.55 -0.74
CA ALA A 314 -0.77 -4.06 0.31
C ALA A 314 -0.29 -5.21 1.24
N ILE A 315 0.11 -6.33 0.62
CA ILE A 315 0.66 -7.50 1.30
C ILE A 315 2.18 -7.31 1.39
N TYR A 316 2.69 -7.14 2.60
CA TYR A 316 4.11 -6.98 2.86
C TYR A 316 4.68 -8.21 3.55
N GLY A 317 5.97 -8.44 3.35
CA GLY A 317 6.74 -9.43 4.08
C GLY A 317 7.00 -9.03 5.54
N PRO A 318 7.60 -9.94 6.32
CA PRO A 318 7.82 -9.76 7.75
C PRO A 318 8.69 -8.56 8.15
N ASP A 319 9.56 -8.07 7.27
CA ASP A 319 10.48 -6.96 7.59
C ASP A 319 9.80 -5.59 7.44
N LYS A 320 8.53 -5.54 7.00
CA LYS A 320 7.75 -4.29 6.87
C LYS A 320 7.89 -3.38 8.09
N LYS A 321 7.68 -3.92 9.28
CA LYS A 321 7.73 -3.15 10.52
C LYS A 321 9.11 -2.52 10.72
N HIS A 322 10.18 -3.29 10.50
CA HIS A 322 11.55 -2.79 10.61
C HIS A 322 11.84 -1.66 9.62
N ILE A 323 11.35 -1.79 8.39
CA ILE A 323 11.53 -0.80 7.31
C ILE A 323 10.81 0.51 7.64
N PHE A 324 9.55 0.45 8.08
CA PHE A 324 8.69 1.63 8.21
C PHE A 324 8.57 2.18 9.64
N GLN A 325 9.13 1.54 10.67
CA GLN A 325 9.00 1.98 12.09
C GLN A 325 9.39 3.44 12.34
N ASN A 326 10.33 3.98 11.56
CA ASN A 326 10.83 5.36 11.68
C ASN A 326 10.02 6.36 10.85
N ASP A 327 8.91 5.93 10.27
CA ASP A 327 8.01 6.72 9.43
C ASP A 327 8.76 7.50 8.33
N PRO A 328 9.48 6.80 7.42
CA PRO A 328 10.30 7.47 6.41
C PRO A 328 9.52 8.46 5.54
N TRP A 329 8.22 8.19 5.33
CA TRP A 329 7.32 9.04 4.55
C TRP A 329 6.66 10.15 5.38
N GLY A 330 6.73 10.11 6.71
CA GLY A 330 6.01 11.08 7.56
C GLY A 330 4.49 10.93 7.52
N THR A 331 4.00 9.70 7.38
CA THR A 331 2.57 9.36 7.34
C THR A 331 1.80 9.86 8.56
N LEU A 332 2.43 9.91 9.74
CA LEU A 332 1.81 10.42 10.96
C LEU A 332 1.56 11.93 10.93
N ASN A 333 2.30 12.66 10.08
CA ASN A 333 2.15 14.09 9.86
C ASN A 333 1.51 14.40 8.50
N ALA A 334 0.95 13.40 7.81
CA ALA A 334 0.30 13.58 6.52
C ALA A 334 -0.90 14.53 6.66
N SER A 335 -0.67 15.82 6.42
CA SER A 335 -1.66 16.87 6.60
C SER A 335 -2.10 17.43 5.27
N VAL A 336 -3.39 17.70 5.13
CA VAL A 336 -3.90 18.38 3.94
C VAL A 336 -3.62 19.89 4.07
N PRO A 337 -2.98 20.56 3.09
CA PRO A 337 -2.30 21.85 3.33
C PRO A 337 -3.18 23.02 3.78
N ASP A 338 -4.44 23.08 3.36
CA ASP A 338 -5.33 24.18 3.75
C ASP A 338 -6.35 23.80 4.83
N LYS A 339 -6.12 24.28 6.06
CA LYS A 339 -7.06 24.18 7.19
C LYS A 339 -8.21 25.19 7.10
N SER A 340 -8.11 26.24 6.30
CA SER A 340 -9.16 27.27 6.15
C SER A 340 -10.36 26.76 5.36
N PHE A 341 -10.15 25.78 4.46
CA PHE A 341 -11.21 25.02 3.80
C PHE A 341 -12.07 24.18 4.76
N LEU A 342 -11.60 23.98 6.00
CA LEU A 342 -12.38 23.28 7.03
C LEU A 342 -13.56 24.12 7.54
N GLY A 343 -13.54 25.46 7.39
CA GLY A 343 -14.62 26.33 7.86
C GLY A 343 -15.08 26.02 9.30
N SER A 344 -16.24 26.52 9.72
CA SER A 344 -16.92 26.00 10.90
C SER A 344 -17.64 24.68 10.54
N TYR A 345 -16.92 23.66 10.09
CA TYR A 345 -17.50 22.34 9.88
C TYR A 345 -17.72 21.66 11.24
N THR A 346 -18.91 21.84 11.81
CA THR A 346 -19.43 20.94 12.84
C THR A 346 -19.87 19.66 12.14
N ALA A 347 -18.98 18.66 12.17
CA ALA A 347 -19.27 17.34 11.65
C ALA A 347 -20.56 16.78 12.31
N PRO A 348 -21.47 16.09 11.59
CA PRO A 348 -22.74 15.60 12.15
C PRO A 348 -22.51 14.77 13.42
N THR A 349 -23.28 15.00 14.49
CA THR A 349 -23.20 14.20 15.72
C THR A 349 -23.65 12.76 15.46
N LEU A 350 -22.70 11.88 15.15
CA LEU A 350 -22.88 10.43 15.22
C LEU A 350 -22.64 9.98 16.67
N PRO A 351 -23.41 9.02 17.21
CA PRO A 351 -23.19 8.51 18.56
C PRO A 351 -21.86 7.74 18.64
N GLY A 352 -20.92 8.26 19.43
CA GLY A 352 -19.56 7.76 19.58
C GLY A 352 -18.54 8.88 19.42
N LYS A 353 -17.46 8.89 20.20
CA LYS A 353 -16.36 9.86 20.02
C LYS A 353 -15.84 9.68 18.58
N LYS A 354 -16.01 10.69 17.74
CA LYS A 354 -15.39 10.70 16.41
C LYS A 354 -13.88 10.56 16.56
N PRO A 355 -13.21 9.96 15.58
CA PRO A 355 -11.81 10.24 15.42
C PRO A 355 -11.62 11.74 15.09
N ASN A 356 -10.64 12.39 15.72
CA ASN A 356 -10.38 13.83 15.59
C ASN A 356 -9.68 14.23 14.26
N PHE A 357 -9.78 13.44 13.18
CA PHE A 357 -8.89 13.55 12.01
C PHE A 357 -8.99 14.87 11.24
N LEU A 358 -10.19 15.25 10.79
CA LEU A 358 -10.34 16.51 10.03
C LEU A 358 -10.36 17.74 10.91
N THR A 359 -10.81 17.65 12.17
CA THR A 359 -10.69 18.78 13.10
C THR A 359 -9.23 19.17 13.37
N GLN A 360 -8.28 18.26 13.11
CA GLN A 360 -6.84 18.51 13.26
C GLN A 360 -6.10 18.70 11.92
N GLY A 361 -6.69 18.23 10.80
CA GLY A 361 -6.20 18.41 9.43
C GLY A 361 -5.30 17.29 8.91
N PHE A 362 -5.44 16.05 9.42
CA PHE A 362 -4.63 14.89 9.02
C PHE A 362 -5.38 13.93 8.10
N LEU A 363 -4.65 13.27 7.19
CA LEU A 363 -5.14 12.31 6.20
C LEU A 363 -5.24 10.87 6.74
N LEU A 364 -4.39 10.51 7.69
CA LEU A 364 -4.33 9.15 8.23
C LEU A 364 -4.65 9.17 9.73
N PRO A 365 -5.08 8.02 10.30
CA PRO A 365 -5.35 7.95 11.72
C PRO A 365 -4.14 8.25 12.59
N ALA A 366 -4.40 8.58 13.86
CA ALA A 366 -3.32 8.72 14.83
C ALA A 366 -2.60 7.37 15.03
N LYS A 367 -1.32 7.41 15.41
CA LYS A 367 -0.49 6.22 15.56
C LYS A 367 -1.12 5.12 16.44
N ASN A 368 -1.85 5.51 17.48
CA ASN A 368 -2.53 4.62 18.42
C ASN A 368 -3.88 4.09 17.94
N GLU A 369 -4.29 4.43 16.72
CA GLU A 369 -5.50 3.92 16.06
C GLU A 369 -5.17 3.16 14.79
N TRP A 370 -4.18 3.64 14.03
CA TRP A 370 -3.58 2.94 12.89
C TRP A 370 -2.23 3.56 12.54
N PHE A 371 -1.23 2.75 12.24
CA PHE A 371 0.05 3.21 11.74
C PHE A 371 0.55 2.31 10.62
N PHE A 372 0.93 2.91 9.49
CA PHE A 372 1.36 2.18 8.29
C PHE A 372 2.43 1.10 8.56
N ALA A 373 3.36 1.34 9.49
CA ALA A 373 4.42 0.36 9.80
C ALA A 373 3.92 -0.85 10.59
N ASP A 374 2.93 -0.67 11.47
CA ASP A 374 2.46 -1.71 12.39
C ASP A 374 1.19 -2.40 11.87
N ASP A 375 0.37 -1.70 11.10
CA ASP A 375 -0.97 -2.14 10.68
C ASP A 375 -1.05 -2.49 9.20
N ASP A 376 -1.90 -3.45 8.86
CA ASP A 376 -2.26 -3.77 7.49
C ASP A 376 -3.40 -2.87 6.97
N LYS A 377 -3.60 -2.86 5.64
CA LYS A 377 -4.68 -2.12 4.98
C LYS A 377 -6.07 -2.67 5.33
N THR A 378 -6.18 -3.92 5.80
CA THR A 378 -7.45 -4.53 6.21
C THR A 378 -7.98 -3.89 7.49
N TYR A 379 -7.11 -3.71 8.50
CA TYR A 379 -7.46 -2.98 9.73
C TYR A 379 -7.85 -1.53 9.44
N TYR A 380 -7.13 -0.86 8.53
CA TYR A 380 -7.50 0.47 8.07
C TYR A 380 -8.92 0.51 7.49
N MET A 381 -9.22 -0.35 6.50
CA MET A 381 -10.55 -0.38 5.87
C MET A 381 -11.66 -0.68 6.89
N ARG A 382 -11.40 -1.60 7.83
CA ARG A 382 -12.34 -1.92 8.92
C ARG A 382 -12.57 -0.74 9.85
N TYR A 383 -11.51 -0.05 10.23
CA TYR A 383 -11.58 1.15 11.04
C TYR A 383 -12.41 2.24 10.34
N ILE A 384 -12.15 2.51 9.05
CA ILE A 384 -12.90 3.52 8.29
C ILE A 384 -14.38 3.15 8.12
N THR A 385 -14.68 1.91 7.74
CA THR A 385 -16.08 1.46 7.49
C THR A 385 -16.92 1.40 8.76
N HIS A 386 -16.29 1.28 9.93
CA HIS A 386 -16.98 1.42 11.21
C HIS A 386 -17.63 2.81 11.35
N TYR A 387 -16.94 3.87 10.93
CA TYR A 387 -17.44 5.25 11.02
C TYR A 387 -18.17 5.71 9.75
N TYR A 388 -17.78 5.17 8.60
CA TYR A 388 -18.31 5.51 7.28
C TYR A 388 -18.80 4.24 6.57
N PRO A 389 -19.92 3.66 7.03
CA PRO A 389 -20.42 2.41 6.48
C PRO A 389 -20.84 2.52 5.01
N SER A 390 -20.99 3.73 4.45
CA SER A 390 -21.38 3.97 3.05
C SER A 390 -20.26 3.74 2.01
N ILE A 391 -18.99 3.70 2.44
CA ILE A 391 -17.83 3.54 1.56
C ILE A 391 -17.70 2.08 1.14
N ILE A 392 -17.40 1.83 -0.14
CA ILE A 392 -17.06 0.48 -0.62
C ILE A 392 -15.66 0.52 -1.24
N PHE A 393 -14.85 -0.45 -0.85
CA PHE A 393 -13.52 -0.74 -1.40
C PHE A 393 -13.59 -1.95 -2.32
N ALA A 394 -12.86 -1.89 -3.41
CA ALA A 394 -12.68 -2.99 -4.34
C ALA A 394 -11.21 -3.12 -4.73
N ASP A 395 -10.69 -4.34 -4.73
CA ASP A 395 -9.36 -4.63 -5.25
C ASP A 395 -9.45 -5.36 -6.59
N ILE A 396 -8.54 -5.06 -7.50
CA ILE A 396 -8.32 -5.80 -8.75
C ILE A 396 -6.91 -6.38 -8.65
N SER A 397 -6.80 -7.71 -8.75
CA SER A 397 -5.52 -8.41 -8.55
C SER A 397 -5.44 -9.68 -9.40
N PHE A 398 -4.21 -10.14 -9.64
CA PHE A 398 -3.91 -11.43 -10.27
C PHE A 398 -3.31 -12.39 -9.24
N LEU A 399 -3.39 -13.71 -9.47
CA LEU A 399 -2.69 -14.67 -8.60
C LEU A 399 -1.16 -14.53 -8.70
N ASN A 400 -0.66 -14.26 -9.89
CA ASN A 400 0.75 -14.04 -10.21
C ASN A 400 1.05 -12.54 -10.35
N ASP A 401 0.42 -11.70 -9.51
CA ASP A 401 0.63 -10.27 -9.53
C ASP A 401 2.08 -9.92 -9.15
N GLN A 402 2.92 -9.77 -10.18
CA GLN A 402 4.36 -9.52 -10.03
C GLN A 402 4.65 -8.26 -9.21
N THR A 403 3.81 -7.23 -9.32
CA THR A 403 4.00 -5.97 -8.58
C THR A 403 3.86 -6.21 -7.08
N GLN A 404 2.80 -6.91 -6.68
CA GLN A 404 2.57 -7.22 -5.28
C GLN A 404 3.52 -8.31 -4.74
N GLU A 405 3.87 -9.28 -5.58
CA GLU A 405 4.86 -10.31 -5.28
C GLU A 405 6.24 -9.69 -5.02
N MET A 406 6.65 -8.71 -5.84
CA MET A 406 7.91 -7.98 -5.66
C MET A 406 7.95 -7.23 -4.33
N ILE A 407 6.91 -6.47 -3.97
CA ILE A 407 6.90 -5.72 -2.70
C ILE A 407 6.93 -6.67 -1.50
N PHE A 408 6.22 -7.80 -1.57
CA PHE A 408 6.25 -8.83 -0.53
C PHE A 408 7.68 -9.37 -0.32
N VAL A 409 8.41 -9.69 -1.39
CA VAL A 409 9.79 -10.16 -1.31
C VAL A 409 10.75 -9.08 -0.81
N GLN A 410 10.63 -7.86 -1.34
CA GLN A 410 11.49 -6.74 -0.94
C GLN A 410 11.35 -6.38 0.53
N THR A 411 10.21 -6.72 1.13
CA THR A 411 9.95 -6.53 2.57
C THR A 411 10.13 -7.83 3.37
N GLY A 412 10.96 -8.77 2.88
CA GLY A 412 11.42 -9.95 3.62
C GLY A 412 10.65 -11.25 3.37
N GLY A 413 9.64 -11.22 2.49
CA GLY A 413 8.86 -12.40 2.11
C GLY A 413 9.60 -13.35 1.17
N LYS A 414 9.06 -14.55 0.96
CA LYS A 414 9.63 -15.54 0.03
C LYS A 414 8.63 -16.03 -1.02
N LEU A 415 9.15 -16.31 -2.21
CA LEU A 415 8.35 -16.66 -3.39
C LEU A 415 7.89 -18.12 -3.45
N HIS A 416 8.70 -19.03 -2.90
CA HIS A 416 8.60 -20.45 -3.20
C HIS A 416 8.76 -21.29 -1.94
N ASP A 417 7.94 -21.03 -0.92
CA ASP A 417 7.81 -21.94 0.20
C ASP A 417 6.44 -22.64 0.12
N CYS A 418 6.45 -23.97 0.15
CA CYS A 418 5.20 -24.71 0.18
C CYS A 418 4.40 -24.35 1.44
N CYS A 419 3.08 -24.28 1.27
CA CYS A 419 2.16 -23.96 2.34
C CYS A 419 1.99 -25.15 3.28
N TYR A 420 2.86 -25.20 4.25
CA TYR A 420 2.97 -26.32 5.19
C TYR A 420 2.02 -26.26 6.38
N ASP A 421 1.14 -25.26 6.36
CA ASP A 421 0.30 -24.80 7.46
C ASP A 421 -1.04 -24.30 6.88
N GLY A 422 -1.67 -25.13 6.03
CA GLY A 422 -2.96 -24.84 5.42
C GLY A 422 -2.91 -24.01 4.14
N CYS A 423 -2.26 -24.50 3.09
CA CYS A 423 -2.61 -24.19 1.70
C CYS A 423 -2.03 -25.29 0.77
N SER A 424 -2.69 -25.63 -0.32
CA SER A 424 -2.13 -26.54 -1.34
C SER A 424 -1.54 -25.72 -2.49
N CYS A 425 -0.34 -26.08 -2.96
CA CYS A 425 0.22 -25.61 -4.23
C CYS A 425 0.15 -26.66 -5.35
N ASN A 426 -0.26 -27.90 -5.05
CA ASN A 426 -0.58 -28.96 -6.01
C ASN A 426 -1.41 -30.06 -5.31
N ALA A 427 -2.30 -30.74 -6.02
CA ALA A 427 -3.17 -31.79 -5.49
C ALA A 427 -2.47 -33.13 -5.20
N GLN A 428 -1.17 -33.27 -5.53
CA GLN A 428 -0.54 -34.60 -5.65
C GLN A 428 0.66 -34.88 -4.74
N GLN A 429 1.29 -33.90 -4.07
CA GLN A 429 2.41 -34.19 -3.15
C GLN A 429 2.47 -33.22 -1.96
N GLU A 430 2.50 -33.81 -0.75
CA GLU A 430 2.54 -33.15 0.56
C GLU A 430 3.92 -33.37 1.20
N ILE A 431 4.71 -32.31 1.35
CA ILE A 431 5.90 -32.31 2.22
C ILE A 431 5.66 -31.20 3.28
N ARG A 432 6.49 -31.02 4.32
CA ARG A 432 6.44 -29.93 5.34
C ARG A 432 7.77 -29.16 5.42
N GLY A 433 7.81 -27.87 5.76
CA GLY A 433 9.08 -27.11 5.76
C GLY A 433 9.07 -25.58 5.97
N GLY A 434 8.04 -24.99 6.61
CA GLY A 434 7.87 -23.61 7.09
C GLY A 434 8.61 -22.42 6.42
N ARG A 435 7.85 -21.40 5.96
CA ARG A 435 8.19 -19.95 5.87
C ARG A 435 7.07 -19.15 5.16
N TYR A 436 7.17 -17.81 5.12
CA TYR A 436 6.21 -16.88 4.52
C TYR A 436 6.16 -16.97 2.99
N ASP A 437 5.01 -17.38 2.45
CA ASP A 437 4.76 -17.56 1.01
C ASP A 437 3.78 -16.52 0.44
N TRP A 438 4.05 -16.05 -0.78
CA TRP A 438 3.24 -15.06 -1.48
C TRP A 438 1.79 -15.53 -1.70
N LEU A 439 1.60 -16.73 -2.28
CA LEU A 439 0.27 -17.24 -2.62
C LEU A 439 -0.58 -17.48 -1.38
N LYS A 440 0.02 -17.99 -0.29
CA LYS A 440 -0.68 -18.11 1.01
C LYS A 440 -1.13 -16.74 1.52
N SER A 441 -0.19 -15.81 1.59
CA SER A 441 -0.41 -14.48 2.18
C SER A 441 -1.48 -13.69 1.42
N GLN A 442 -1.50 -13.86 0.10
CA GLN A 442 -2.54 -13.33 -0.76
C GLN A 442 -3.92 -13.91 -0.43
N LYS A 443 -4.06 -15.24 -0.44
CA LYS A 443 -5.35 -15.90 -0.14
C LYS A 443 -5.88 -15.53 1.24
N VAL A 444 -5.01 -15.58 2.26
CA VAL A 444 -5.35 -15.22 3.65
C VAL A 444 -5.85 -13.78 3.72
N THR A 445 -5.15 -12.83 3.10
CA THR A 445 -5.54 -11.41 3.08
C THR A 445 -6.93 -11.21 2.46
N ILE A 446 -7.19 -11.85 1.32
CA ILE A 446 -8.46 -11.74 0.60
C ILE A 446 -9.61 -12.31 1.43
N LEU A 447 -9.42 -13.51 2.01
CA LEU A 447 -10.44 -14.17 2.84
C LEU A 447 -10.71 -13.37 4.12
N ARG A 448 -9.66 -12.84 4.77
CA ARG A 448 -9.80 -11.96 5.94
C ARG A 448 -10.61 -10.71 5.63
N ARG A 449 -10.32 -10.00 4.54
CA ARG A 449 -11.07 -8.81 4.14
C ARG A 449 -12.54 -9.11 3.91
N ASN A 450 -12.85 -10.17 3.17
CA ASN A 450 -14.24 -10.58 2.93
C ASN A 450 -14.97 -10.91 4.24
N ASN A 451 -14.32 -11.59 5.17
CA ASN A 451 -14.91 -11.95 6.45
C ASN A 451 -15.14 -10.72 7.36
N LEU A 452 -14.21 -9.77 7.37
CA LEU A 452 -14.28 -8.59 8.23
C LEU A 452 -15.14 -7.47 7.64
N LEU A 453 -15.30 -7.42 6.31
CA LEU A 453 -15.95 -6.32 5.57
C LEU A 453 -16.97 -6.84 4.54
N PRO A 454 -17.92 -7.71 4.93
CA PRO A 454 -18.80 -8.38 3.96
C PRO A 454 -19.63 -7.40 3.10
N ASN A 455 -19.98 -6.25 3.66
CA ASN A 455 -20.79 -5.23 2.98
C ASN A 455 -19.97 -4.17 2.23
N ASN A 456 -18.69 -4.03 2.57
CA ASN A 456 -17.87 -2.89 2.17
C ASN A 456 -16.67 -3.27 1.30
N TYR A 457 -16.37 -4.56 1.14
CA TYR A 457 -15.21 -5.03 0.38
C TYR A 457 -15.61 -5.91 -0.81
N ARG A 458 -14.97 -5.70 -1.96
CA ARG A 458 -15.11 -6.53 -3.17
C ARG A 458 -13.72 -6.84 -3.73
N ILE A 459 -13.61 -7.93 -4.48
CA ILE A 459 -12.37 -8.24 -5.19
C ILE A 459 -12.65 -8.82 -6.57
N TRP A 460 -11.85 -8.41 -7.54
CA TRP A 460 -11.69 -9.04 -8.85
C TRP A 460 -10.37 -9.81 -8.86
N LEU A 461 -10.44 -11.13 -9.10
CA LEU A 461 -9.26 -11.99 -9.30
C LEU A 461 -9.23 -12.58 -10.71
N SER A 462 -8.09 -12.49 -11.39
CA SER A 462 -7.87 -13.07 -12.72
C SER A 462 -6.60 -13.95 -12.74
N ASP A 463 -6.58 -14.97 -13.61
CA ASP A 463 -5.43 -15.85 -13.85
C ASP A 463 -5.13 -16.00 -15.35
N GLN A 464 -3.90 -16.41 -15.67
CA GLN A 464 -3.35 -16.47 -17.02
C GLN A 464 -3.62 -17.82 -17.74
N ASN A 465 -4.29 -18.80 -17.11
CA ASN A 465 -4.48 -20.15 -17.67
C ASN A 465 -5.93 -20.42 -18.12
N PRO A 466 -6.20 -20.80 -19.40
CA PRO A 466 -7.54 -20.80 -20.00
C PRO A 466 -8.52 -21.89 -19.52
N HIS A 467 -8.13 -22.73 -18.55
CA HIS A 467 -8.94 -23.89 -18.14
C HIS A 467 -9.57 -23.80 -16.75
N HIS A 468 -9.27 -22.75 -15.98
CA HIS A 468 -9.84 -22.55 -14.65
C HIS A 468 -10.26 -21.06 -14.55
N PHE A 469 -10.99 -20.63 -13.51
CA PHE A 469 -11.46 -19.25 -13.24
C PHE A 469 -12.73 -18.74 -13.95
N LEU A 470 -13.53 -18.00 -13.17
CA LEU A 470 -14.37 -16.86 -13.54
C LEU A 470 -14.54 -15.97 -12.30
N PHE A 471 -14.21 -14.68 -12.44
CA PHE A 471 -15.25 -13.66 -12.53
C PHE A 471 -15.21 -13.11 -13.97
N PHE A 472 -16.06 -13.71 -14.83
CA PHE A 472 -16.39 -13.41 -16.23
C PHE A 472 -15.29 -13.40 -17.32
N TRP A 473 -15.68 -13.98 -18.46
CA TRP A 473 -14.88 -14.28 -19.66
C TRP A 473 -14.72 -13.04 -20.54
N SER A 474 -13.50 -12.81 -21.04
CA SER A 474 -13.26 -12.12 -22.31
C SER A 474 -11.89 -12.57 -22.79
N ASP A 475 -11.83 -13.16 -23.99
CA ASP A 475 -10.63 -13.66 -24.67
C ASP A 475 -9.58 -12.57 -24.99
N PHE A 476 -9.74 -11.37 -24.43
CA PHE A 476 -8.95 -10.18 -24.76
C PHE A 476 -8.07 -9.66 -23.61
N VAL A 477 -8.13 -10.23 -22.39
CA VAL A 477 -7.33 -9.74 -21.25
C VAL A 477 -6.14 -10.67 -20.99
N THR A 478 -5.13 -10.61 -21.85
CA THR A 478 -3.90 -11.42 -21.70
C THR A 478 -2.84 -10.78 -20.82
N HIS A 479 -3.04 -9.57 -20.30
CA HIS A 479 -2.06 -8.89 -19.45
C HIS A 479 -2.80 -8.11 -18.37
N GLN A 480 -2.09 -7.79 -17.29
CA GLN A 480 -2.52 -6.96 -16.15
C GLN A 480 -3.69 -6.01 -16.51
N LEU A 481 -4.75 -5.99 -15.69
CA LEU A 481 -5.80 -4.96 -15.71
C LEU A 481 -5.21 -3.64 -15.15
N ILE A 482 -4.04 -3.24 -15.67
CA ILE A 482 -3.51 -1.89 -15.48
C ILE A 482 -4.63 -0.96 -15.91
N VAL A 483 -4.79 0.17 -15.26
CA VAL A 483 -5.64 1.26 -15.79
C VAL A 483 -5.32 1.55 -17.25
N ASN A 484 -4.17 1.19 -17.81
CA ASN A 484 -4.03 1.19 -19.26
C ASN A 484 -5.14 0.39 -19.98
N ASP A 485 -5.52 -0.81 -19.58
CA ASP A 485 -6.64 -1.56 -20.16
C ASP A 485 -8.00 -1.03 -19.71
N MET A 486 -8.16 -0.66 -18.43
CA MET A 486 -9.40 -0.01 -17.95
C MET A 486 -9.67 1.34 -18.63
N MET A 487 -8.62 1.97 -19.15
CA MET A 487 -8.72 3.29 -19.76
C MET A 487 -8.56 3.25 -21.26
N THR A 488 -7.98 2.21 -21.88
CA THR A 488 -7.88 2.08 -23.35
C THR A 488 -8.90 1.10 -23.95
N ASN A 489 -9.21 0.00 -23.27
CA ASN A 489 -9.93 -1.15 -23.84
C ASN A 489 -11.24 -1.47 -23.11
N PHE A 490 -11.55 -0.75 -22.03
CA PHE A 490 -12.67 -1.06 -21.14
C PHE A 490 -14.04 -1.08 -21.79
N TYR A 491 -14.29 -0.23 -22.80
CA TYR A 491 -15.54 -0.27 -23.55
C TYR A 491 -15.72 -1.60 -24.30
N GLN A 492 -14.64 -2.21 -24.78
CA GLN A 492 -14.68 -3.50 -25.47
C GLN A 492 -14.92 -4.67 -24.51
N ASN A 493 -14.72 -4.47 -23.20
CA ASN A 493 -14.94 -5.47 -22.17
C ASN A 493 -16.26 -5.22 -21.43
N SER A 494 -17.37 -5.74 -21.98
CA SER A 494 -18.72 -5.57 -21.44
C SER A 494 -18.84 -6.01 -19.97
N THR A 495 -18.10 -7.04 -19.58
CA THR A 495 -18.01 -7.52 -18.21
C THR A 495 -17.41 -6.48 -17.27
N ALA A 496 -16.22 -5.96 -17.59
CA ALA A 496 -15.51 -5.03 -16.72
C ALA A 496 -16.32 -3.75 -16.51
N ASN A 497 -16.95 -3.29 -17.59
CA ASN A 497 -17.90 -2.18 -17.57
C ASN A 497 -19.10 -2.48 -16.66
N THR A 498 -19.72 -3.65 -16.82
CA THR A 498 -20.87 -4.05 -16.00
C THR A 498 -20.51 -4.17 -14.51
N TRP A 499 -19.37 -4.77 -14.18
CA TRP A 499 -18.92 -4.90 -12.80
C TRP A 499 -18.67 -3.55 -12.15
N LEU A 500 -17.92 -2.67 -12.81
CA LEU A 500 -17.62 -1.34 -12.27
C LEU A 500 -18.88 -0.50 -12.13
N PHE A 501 -19.77 -0.58 -13.12
CA PHE A 501 -21.08 0.06 -13.06
C PHE A 501 -21.91 -0.45 -11.86
N ASN A 502 -21.97 -1.76 -11.65
CA ASN A 502 -22.67 -2.35 -10.51
C ASN A 502 -22.04 -1.94 -9.18
N LEU A 503 -20.70 -1.90 -9.11
CA LEU A 503 -19.98 -1.43 -7.93
C LEU A 503 -20.34 0.03 -7.59
N VAL A 504 -20.29 0.90 -8.59
CA VAL A 504 -20.63 2.33 -8.46
C VAL A 504 -22.07 2.53 -8.02
N ASN A 505 -23.00 1.75 -8.54
CA ASN A 505 -24.43 1.90 -8.24
C ASN A 505 -24.91 1.09 -7.03
N SER A 506 -24.09 0.15 -6.53
CA SER A 506 -24.47 -0.74 -5.42
C SER A 506 -24.87 0.02 -4.16
N MET A 507 -25.84 -0.52 -3.43
CA MET A 507 -26.13 -0.13 -2.06
C MET A 507 -25.23 -0.93 -1.10
N VAL A 508 -24.98 -0.41 0.10
CA VAL A 508 -24.17 -1.11 1.11
C VAL A 508 -24.93 -2.29 1.74
N SER A 509 -26.27 -2.26 1.75
CA SER A 509 -27.06 -3.36 2.29
C SER A 509 -27.18 -4.50 1.29
N PHE A 510 -26.59 -5.65 1.64
CA PHE A 510 -26.88 -6.93 1.03
C PHE A 510 -27.51 -7.86 2.05
N THR A 511 -28.76 -8.25 1.79
CA THR A 511 -29.40 -9.36 2.49
C THR A 511 -28.82 -10.67 1.98
N THR A 512 -28.58 -11.62 2.89
CA THR A 512 -28.07 -12.97 2.62
C THR A 512 -29.05 -13.88 1.85
N GLN A 513 -30.11 -13.34 1.25
CA GLN A 513 -31.04 -14.13 0.45
C GLN A 513 -30.41 -14.45 -0.90
N ALA A 514 -30.05 -15.72 -1.06
CA ALA A 514 -29.64 -16.32 -2.32
C ALA A 514 -30.70 -16.02 -3.40
N GLY A 515 -30.40 -15.09 -4.31
CA GLY A 515 -31.31 -14.75 -5.41
C GLY A 515 -31.07 -13.38 -6.05
N ASP A 516 -30.43 -12.44 -5.35
CA ASP A 516 -30.24 -11.09 -5.89
C ASP A 516 -28.89 -10.96 -6.61
N SER A 517 -28.94 -10.71 -7.92
CA SER A 517 -27.80 -10.62 -8.87
C SER A 517 -26.80 -9.50 -8.58
N THR A 518 -27.01 -8.76 -7.50
CA THR A 518 -26.17 -7.67 -7.01
C THR A 518 -25.27 -8.10 -5.85
N SER A 519 -25.52 -9.28 -5.25
CA SER A 519 -24.77 -9.83 -4.12
C SER A 519 -23.71 -10.84 -4.59
N ILE A 520 -22.43 -10.49 -4.48
CA ILE A 520 -21.36 -11.50 -4.58
C ILE A 520 -21.24 -12.16 -3.21
N ILE A 521 -22.05 -13.19 -2.99
CA ILE A 521 -21.92 -14.08 -1.83
C ILE A 521 -20.75 -15.03 -2.12
N ILE A 522 -19.65 -14.94 -1.37
CA ILE A 522 -18.69 -16.04 -1.27
C ILE A 522 -19.37 -17.12 -0.42
N SER A 523 -20.22 -17.92 -1.06
CA SER A 523 -20.83 -19.10 -0.47
C SER A 523 -19.99 -20.30 -0.86
N ASN A 524 -19.51 -21.05 0.13
CA ASN A 524 -18.85 -22.35 -0.08
C ASN A 524 -19.82 -23.46 -0.54
N ASN A 525 -21.12 -23.16 -0.72
CA ASN A 525 -22.18 -24.12 -1.01
C ASN A 525 -23.03 -23.79 -2.25
N LEU A 526 -22.52 -23.02 -3.22
CA LEU A 526 -23.25 -22.82 -4.48
C LEU A 526 -22.98 -23.96 -5.47
N LYS A 527 -24.05 -24.68 -5.85
CA LYS A 527 -24.02 -25.64 -6.95
C LYS A 527 -23.81 -24.91 -8.29
N PRO A 528 -23.09 -25.54 -9.23
CA PRO A 528 -22.70 -24.92 -10.49
C PRO A 528 -23.90 -24.86 -11.43
N SER A 529 -24.38 -23.66 -11.71
CA SER A 529 -25.09 -23.40 -12.96
C SER A 529 -24.39 -22.27 -13.70
N ASN A 530 -23.44 -22.67 -14.55
CA ASN A 530 -22.86 -21.92 -15.68
C ASN A 530 -22.10 -20.60 -15.43
N THR A 531 -21.60 -20.33 -14.21
CA THR A 531 -20.54 -19.31 -13.99
C THR A 531 -19.47 -19.87 -13.05
N SER A 532 -18.26 -20.05 -13.59
CA SER A 532 -17.15 -20.86 -13.05
C SER A 532 -16.33 -20.17 -11.95
N ILE A 533 -16.90 -19.88 -10.78
CA ILE A 533 -16.13 -19.35 -9.63
C ILE A 533 -14.96 -20.29 -9.30
N CYS A 534 -13.72 -19.78 -9.19
CA CYS A 534 -12.59 -20.61 -8.74
C CYS A 534 -12.62 -20.79 -7.20
N LEU A 535 -13.53 -21.64 -6.72
CA LEU A 535 -13.57 -22.06 -5.31
C LEU A 535 -12.25 -22.75 -4.88
N THR A 536 -11.52 -23.36 -5.83
CA THR A 536 -10.23 -24.02 -5.57
C THR A 536 -9.05 -23.04 -5.47
N CYS A 537 -9.21 -21.78 -5.84
CA CYS A 537 -8.09 -20.82 -5.84
C CYS A 537 -7.88 -20.20 -4.46
N LEU A 538 -8.97 -19.99 -3.72
CA LEU A 538 -8.93 -19.59 -2.30
C LEU A 538 -9.01 -20.81 -1.36
N SER A 539 -9.02 -22.03 -1.91
CA SER A 539 -9.02 -23.24 -1.08
C SER A 539 -7.66 -23.50 -0.43
N GLY A 540 -7.68 -24.40 0.54
CA GLY A 540 -6.49 -24.81 1.27
C GLY A 540 -6.23 -23.98 2.53
N VAL A 541 -6.74 -22.75 2.62
CA VAL A 541 -6.65 -21.94 3.85
C VAL A 541 -7.54 -22.54 4.95
N LEU A 542 -6.92 -23.08 6.00
CA LEU A 542 -7.65 -23.64 7.14
C LEU A 542 -8.44 -22.56 7.89
N GLY A 543 -9.63 -22.92 8.39
CA GLY A 543 -10.50 -22.00 9.11
C GLY A 543 -11.15 -20.91 8.26
N SER A 544 -11.02 -21.00 6.94
CA SER A 544 -11.58 -20.01 6.02
C SER A 544 -13.06 -20.22 5.75
N LYS A 545 -13.58 -21.44 5.93
CA LYS A 545 -15.00 -21.70 5.71
C LYS A 545 -15.83 -21.36 6.94
N GLN A 546 -17.07 -20.95 6.70
CA GLN A 546 -18.01 -20.66 7.76
C GLN A 546 -18.21 -21.88 8.68
N GLY A 547 -18.01 -21.69 9.98
CA GLY A 547 -18.13 -22.75 10.98
C GLY A 547 -16.93 -23.71 11.06
N GLU A 548 -15.91 -23.57 10.21
CA GLU A 548 -14.65 -24.28 10.39
C GLU A 548 -13.85 -23.67 11.53
N GLU A 549 -13.14 -24.54 12.23
CA GLU A 549 -12.19 -24.15 13.25
C GLU A 549 -10.97 -23.45 12.63
N LYS A 550 -10.59 -22.33 13.24
CA LYS A 550 -9.52 -21.42 12.81
C LYS A 550 -8.15 -21.77 13.34
N CYS A 551 -8.08 -22.43 14.50
CA CYS A 551 -6.82 -22.78 15.15
C CYS A 551 -6.33 -24.17 14.78
N LEU A 552 -6.44 -24.50 13.49
CA LEU A 552 -6.02 -25.76 12.90
C LEU A 552 -4.72 -25.61 12.11
N MET A 553 -3.97 -26.70 12.05
CA MET A 553 -2.76 -26.85 11.28
C MET A 553 -2.67 -28.22 10.62
N SER A 554 -1.96 -28.36 9.50
CA SER A 554 -1.76 -29.66 8.84
C SER A 554 -0.56 -30.41 9.42
N TRP A 555 -0.68 -31.73 9.55
CA TRP A 555 0.46 -32.59 9.89
C TRP A 555 1.45 -32.67 8.70
N GLY A 556 2.74 -32.64 9.00
CA GLY A 556 3.80 -32.97 8.05
C GLY A 556 4.15 -34.44 8.06
N SER A 557 4.82 -34.86 6.98
CA SER A 557 5.35 -36.22 6.87
C SER A 557 6.30 -36.54 8.04
N GLY A 558 5.97 -37.59 8.79
CA GLY A 558 6.78 -38.09 9.91
C GLY A 558 6.64 -37.32 11.22
N GLU A 559 5.69 -36.40 11.34
CA GLU A 559 5.51 -35.60 12.55
C GLU A 559 4.62 -36.25 13.61
N SER A 560 4.92 -35.93 14.86
CA SER A 560 4.14 -36.27 16.05
C SER A 560 3.91 -35.03 16.91
N SER A 561 3.09 -35.14 17.95
CA SER A 561 2.86 -34.03 18.89
C SER A 561 4.16 -33.53 19.52
N ILE A 562 5.12 -34.43 19.75
CA ILE A 562 6.44 -34.11 20.30
C ILE A 562 7.25 -33.23 19.36
N SER A 563 7.29 -33.57 18.07
CA SER A 563 8.12 -32.84 17.10
C SER A 563 7.57 -31.46 16.76
N VAL A 564 6.25 -31.25 16.87
CA VAL A 564 5.61 -29.98 16.45
C VAL A 564 5.33 -29.01 17.59
N ALA A 565 5.20 -29.47 18.83
CA ALA A 565 4.91 -28.61 19.98
C ALA A 565 5.90 -27.43 20.17
N PRO A 566 7.22 -27.58 20.00
CA PRO A 566 8.15 -26.45 20.12
C PRO A 566 7.87 -25.30 19.14
N LYS A 567 7.22 -25.57 18.00
CA LYS A 567 6.85 -24.54 17.01
C LYS A 567 5.86 -23.53 17.57
N PHE A 568 5.00 -23.96 18.49
CA PHE A 568 3.99 -23.13 19.13
C PHE A 568 4.40 -22.73 20.55
N LYS A 569 5.70 -22.85 20.87
CA LYS A 569 6.27 -22.56 22.20
C LYS A 569 5.54 -23.31 23.33
N THR A 570 5.05 -24.51 23.04
CA THR A 570 4.31 -25.35 23.98
C THR A 570 4.99 -26.70 24.18
N ASP A 571 4.54 -27.44 25.18
CA ASP A 571 4.91 -28.83 25.37
C ASP A 571 3.97 -29.78 24.61
N TRP A 572 4.47 -31.00 24.38
CA TRP A 572 3.75 -32.02 23.61
C TRP A 572 2.49 -32.51 24.32
N LEU A 573 2.44 -32.42 25.66
CA LEU A 573 1.29 -32.87 26.45
C LEU A 573 0.12 -31.90 26.28
N ALA A 574 0.41 -30.59 26.23
CA ALA A 574 -0.55 -29.55 25.87
C ALA A 574 -1.16 -29.83 24.50
N LEU A 575 -0.32 -30.06 23.48
CA LEU A 575 -0.80 -30.31 22.13
C LEU A 575 -1.56 -31.64 22.01
N TRP A 576 -1.06 -32.70 22.66
CA TRP A 576 -1.76 -33.99 22.72
C TRP A 576 -3.12 -33.85 23.41
N SER A 577 -3.22 -33.06 24.49
CA SER A 577 -4.49 -32.82 25.18
C SER A 577 -5.55 -32.10 24.32
N LEU A 578 -5.12 -31.29 23.35
CA LEU A 578 -6.01 -30.60 22.40
C LEU A 578 -6.58 -31.53 21.33
N ASN A 579 -5.89 -32.64 21.03
CA ASN A 579 -6.16 -33.48 19.86
C ASN A 579 -6.53 -34.92 20.21
N GLY A 580 -6.23 -35.37 21.43
CA GLY A 580 -6.35 -36.77 21.86
C GLY A 580 -5.36 -37.69 21.14
N GLY A 581 -5.65 -39.00 21.16
CA GLY A 581 -4.87 -40.05 20.52
C GLY A 581 -4.31 -41.08 21.51
N ASP A 582 -3.88 -42.24 21.01
CA ASP A 582 -3.45 -43.36 21.85
C ASP A 582 -2.03 -43.17 22.43
N SER A 583 -1.15 -42.49 21.68
CA SER A 583 0.23 -42.24 22.12
C SER A 583 0.81 -40.96 21.47
N PRO A 584 1.54 -40.12 22.22
CA PRO A 584 2.06 -38.82 21.74
C PRO A 584 3.24 -38.93 20.77
N ASP A 585 3.90 -40.08 20.74
CA ASP A 585 5.04 -40.46 19.90
C ASP A 585 4.64 -41.14 18.59
N LEU A 586 3.36 -41.50 18.43
CA LEU A 586 2.86 -42.02 17.15
C LEU A 586 2.85 -40.90 16.10
N ILE A 587 3.40 -41.22 14.93
CA ILE A 587 3.27 -40.40 13.74
C ILE A 587 1.79 -40.29 13.42
N MET A 588 1.25 -39.08 13.42
CA MET A 588 -0.18 -38.89 13.22
C MET A 588 -0.50 -38.88 11.72
N SER A 589 -1.38 -39.80 11.30
CA SER A 589 -1.90 -39.90 9.93
C SER A 589 -3.15 -39.03 9.68
N GLN A 590 -3.51 -38.16 10.63
CA GLN A 590 -4.62 -37.21 10.46
C GLN A 590 -4.23 -36.11 9.47
N SER A 591 -5.20 -35.49 8.79
CA SER A 591 -4.93 -34.39 7.84
C SER A 591 -4.66 -33.06 8.54
N THR A 592 -5.19 -32.85 9.75
CA THR A 592 -5.02 -31.62 10.53
C THR A 592 -4.98 -31.88 12.05
N TYR A 593 -4.53 -30.90 12.83
CA TYR A 593 -4.56 -30.85 14.28
C TYR A 593 -4.86 -29.44 14.79
N ARG A 594 -5.47 -29.36 15.96
CA ARG A 594 -5.66 -28.13 16.73
C ARG A 594 -4.35 -27.74 17.39
N PHE A 595 -3.79 -26.58 17.02
CA PHE A 595 -2.54 -26.08 17.64
C PHE A 595 -2.80 -25.16 18.83
N GLY A 596 -4.01 -24.62 18.97
CA GLY A 596 -4.41 -23.74 20.06
C GLY A 596 -5.93 -23.64 20.21
N HIS A 597 -6.37 -22.86 21.20
CA HIS A 597 -7.79 -22.57 21.41
C HIS A 597 -8.21 -21.29 20.70
N GLU A 598 -9.42 -21.30 20.14
CA GLU A 598 -10.08 -20.08 19.70
C GLU A 598 -10.53 -19.26 20.91
N TYR A 599 -10.12 -17.99 20.94
CA TYR A 599 -10.59 -17.03 21.90
C TYR A 599 -11.28 -15.88 21.19
N VAL A 600 -12.53 -15.63 21.54
CA VAL A 600 -13.29 -14.47 21.05
C VAL A 600 -12.99 -13.28 21.96
N ILE A 601 -12.38 -12.24 21.39
CA ILE A 601 -12.02 -11.02 22.11
C ILE A 601 -13.28 -10.33 22.60
N LEU A 602 -13.35 -10.04 23.90
CA LEU A 602 -14.50 -9.38 24.51
C LEU A 602 -14.39 -7.84 24.40
N PRO A 603 -15.52 -7.11 24.50
CA PRO A 603 -15.50 -5.65 24.52
C PRO A 603 -14.57 -5.09 25.60
N GLY A 604 -13.61 -4.26 25.18
CA GLY A 604 -12.66 -3.58 26.07
C GLY A 604 -11.41 -4.37 26.43
N GLU A 605 -11.27 -5.63 26.00
CA GLU A 605 -10.03 -6.38 26.16
C GLU A 605 -8.93 -5.89 25.22
N THR A 606 -7.69 -5.90 25.69
CA THR A 606 -6.50 -5.71 24.86
C THR A 606 -5.77 -7.03 24.67
N LEU A 607 -4.99 -7.16 23.58
CA LEU A 607 -4.20 -8.37 23.35
C LEU A 607 -3.18 -8.60 24.48
N ALA A 608 -2.64 -7.54 25.08
CA ALA A 608 -1.73 -7.64 26.22
C ALA A 608 -2.41 -8.21 27.48
N GLN A 609 -3.65 -7.82 27.77
CA GLN A 609 -4.43 -8.40 28.88
C GLN A 609 -4.72 -9.88 28.65
N ILE A 610 -5.11 -10.22 27.42
CA ILE A 610 -5.34 -11.61 27.00
C ILE A 610 -4.05 -12.42 27.14
N ALA A 611 -2.95 -11.93 26.56
CA ALA A 611 -1.64 -12.58 26.61
C ALA A 611 -1.19 -12.85 28.05
N SER A 612 -1.26 -11.84 28.93
CA SER A 612 -0.91 -11.97 30.34
C SER A 612 -1.74 -13.04 31.04
N ARG A 613 -3.04 -13.13 30.77
CA ARG A 613 -3.92 -14.16 31.33
C ARG A 613 -3.50 -15.57 30.91
N PHE A 614 -2.98 -15.73 29.71
CA PHE A 614 -2.55 -17.03 29.18
C PHE A 614 -1.05 -17.29 29.33
N GLY A 615 -0.32 -16.44 30.08
CA GLY A 615 1.10 -16.64 30.38
C GLY A 615 2.04 -16.40 29.19
N THR A 616 1.59 -15.66 28.18
CA THR A 616 2.34 -15.33 26.96
C THR A 616 2.48 -13.80 26.81
N THR A 617 2.99 -13.34 25.67
CA THR A 617 3.10 -11.92 25.32
C THR A 617 2.24 -11.58 24.11
N ASP A 618 1.91 -10.30 23.95
CA ASP A 618 1.17 -9.79 22.80
C ASP A 618 1.94 -10.01 21.47
N ALA A 619 3.26 -9.85 21.49
CA ALA A 619 4.13 -10.18 20.37
C ALA A 619 4.08 -11.67 20.00
N GLU A 620 4.06 -12.57 20.99
CA GLU A 620 3.92 -14.00 20.76
C GLU A 620 2.55 -14.40 20.23
N LEU A 621 1.47 -13.78 20.73
CA LEU A 621 0.14 -14.00 20.16
C LEU A 621 0.03 -13.48 18.73
N ALA A 622 0.64 -12.33 18.42
CA ALA A 622 0.66 -11.81 17.06
C ALA A 622 1.41 -12.75 16.10
N ASP A 623 2.58 -13.25 16.51
CA ASP A 623 3.39 -14.22 15.75
C ASP A 623 2.65 -15.56 15.56
N LEU A 624 2.05 -16.09 16.63
CA LEU A 624 1.24 -17.32 16.60
C LEU A 624 0.07 -17.26 15.61
N ASN A 625 -0.50 -16.07 15.42
CA ASN A 625 -1.63 -15.85 14.52
C ASN A 625 -1.21 -15.35 13.13
N TYR A 626 0.08 -15.10 12.91
CA TYR A 626 0.52 -14.48 11.67
C TYR A 626 0.22 -15.36 10.44
N ASN A 627 -0.21 -14.75 9.33
CA ASN A 627 -0.58 -15.42 8.08
C ASN A 627 -1.64 -16.55 8.23
N LEU A 628 -2.56 -16.39 9.19
CA LEU A 628 -3.77 -17.20 9.36
C LEU A 628 -5.03 -16.35 9.14
N ILE A 629 -6.21 -16.97 9.07
CA ILE A 629 -7.49 -16.22 9.06
C ILE A 629 -7.65 -15.34 10.31
N THR A 630 -6.98 -15.68 11.41
CA THR A 630 -6.92 -14.92 12.67
C THR A 630 -5.78 -13.90 12.71
N HIS A 631 -5.12 -13.61 11.58
CA HIS A 631 -3.92 -12.75 11.55
C HIS A 631 -4.08 -11.43 12.27
N ILE A 632 -3.06 -11.13 13.08
CA ILE A 632 -2.90 -9.91 13.86
C ILE A 632 -1.66 -9.20 13.31
N SER A 633 -1.87 -8.07 12.66
CA SER A 633 -0.77 -7.21 12.19
C SER A 633 -0.24 -6.36 13.34
N ASN A 634 -1.16 -5.74 14.10
CA ASN A 634 -0.84 -4.86 15.22
C ASN A 634 -1.54 -5.35 16.49
N PRO A 635 -0.81 -5.75 17.55
CA PRO A 635 -1.40 -6.24 18.78
C PRO A 635 -2.21 -5.18 19.55
N PHE A 636 -1.99 -3.89 19.25
CA PHE A 636 -2.72 -2.79 19.89
C PHE A 636 -4.08 -2.52 19.24
N HIS A 637 -4.36 -3.05 18.04
CA HIS A 637 -5.58 -2.78 17.26
C HIS A 637 -6.41 -4.03 17.02
N VAL A 638 -6.82 -4.68 18.12
CA VAL A 638 -7.80 -5.77 18.11
C VAL A 638 -9.19 -5.25 18.41
N MET A 639 -10.23 -5.89 17.86
CA MET A 639 -11.62 -5.49 18.09
C MET A 639 -12.42 -6.61 18.78
N ALA A 640 -13.45 -6.21 19.50
CA ALA A 640 -14.40 -7.15 20.08
C ALA A 640 -15.03 -8.03 18.98
N GLY A 641 -15.14 -9.33 19.25
CA GLY A 641 -15.61 -10.33 18.29
C GLY A 641 -14.52 -10.92 17.40
N ASP A 642 -13.31 -10.37 17.41
CA ASP A 642 -12.18 -11.00 16.74
C ASP A 642 -11.85 -12.35 17.39
N VAL A 643 -11.44 -13.31 16.56
CA VAL A 643 -10.97 -14.60 17.04
C VAL A 643 -9.46 -14.62 16.98
N VAL A 644 -8.81 -14.96 18.09
CA VAL A 644 -7.38 -15.18 18.19
C VAL A 644 -7.11 -16.61 18.63
N CYS A 645 -6.12 -17.25 18.01
CA CYS A 645 -5.62 -18.55 18.45
C CYS A 645 -4.65 -18.38 19.60
N ILE A 646 -4.88 -19.12 20.68
CA ILE A 646 -4.11 -19.01 21.92
C ILE A 646 -3.53 -20.37 22.29
N VAL A 647 -2.24 -20.38 22.60
CA VAL A 647 -1.56 -21.51 23.23
C VAL A 647 -1.13 -21.08 24.63
N PRO A 648 -1.75 -21.60 25.69
CA PRO A 648 -1.46 -21.15 27.05
C PRO A 648 -0.13 -21.69 27.55
N HIS A 649 0.64 -20.86 28.25
CA HIS A 649 1.80 -21.30 29.02
C HIS A 649 1.36 -21.62 30.45
N PHE A 650 1.04 -22.88 30.73
CA PHE A 650 0.38 -23.29 31.98
C PHE A 650 1.08 -22.82 33.26
N THR A 651 2.41 -22.77 33.30
CA THR A 651 3.20 -22.34 34.47
C THR A 651 3.15 -20.84 34.73
N ALA A 652 2.78 -20.03 33.74
CA ALA A 652 2.70 -18.57 33.81
C ALA A 652 1.25 -18.05 33.66
N ALA A 653 0.30 -18.93 33.33
CA ALA A 653 -1.09 -18.56 33.10
C ALA A 653 -1.81 -18.19 34.42
N LEU A 654 -2.71 -17.21 34.31
CA LEU A 654 -3.45 -16.63 35.43
C LEU A 654 -4.95 -16.84 35.26
N ASP A 655 -5.67 -17.01 36.37
CA ASP A 655 -7.12 -16.94 36.38
C ASP A 655 -7.62 -15.50 36.19
N ARG A 656 -8.94 -15.30 36.15
CA ARG A 656 -9.54 -13.97 35.98
C ARG A 656 -9.30 -13.02 37.17
N MET A 657 -8.88 -13.54 38.31
CA MET A 657 -8.55 -12.79 39.52
C MET A 657 -7.05 -12.48 39.62
N GLY A 658 -6.24 -12.93 38.64
CA GLY A 658 -4.79 -12.75 38.62
C GLY A 658 -4.00 -13.80 39.40
N ASN A 659 -4.64 -14.90 39.83
CA ASN A 659 -3.94 -15.96 40.55
C ASN A 659 -3.31 -16.96 39.57
N PRO A 660 -2.10 -17.49 39.83
CA PRO A 660 -1.50 -18.55 39.03
C PRO A 660 -2.40 -19.79 38.95
N LEU A 661 -2.63 -20.29 37.73
CA LEU A 661 -3.40 -21.53 37.51
C LEU A 661 -2.62 -22.76 37.94
N CYS A 662 -1.33 -22.79 37.65
CA CYS A 662 -0.40 -23.80 38.17
C CYS A 662 0.49 -23.12 39.22
N PRO A 663 0.48 -23.56 40.49
CA PRO A 663 1.39 -23.00 41.48
C PRO A 663 2.83 -23.30 41.07
N SER A 664 3.69 -22.28 41.12
CA SER A 664 5.14 -22.47 40.92
C SER A 664 5.69 -23.38 42.03
N ASN A 665 6.86 -24.00 41.78
CA ASN A 665 7.46 -25.17 42.45
C ASN A 665 7.72 -25.09 43.99
N LEU A 666 6.90 -24.40 44.78
CA LEU A 666 6.94 -24.35 46.25
C LEU A 666 5.60 -24.62 46.94
N GLN A 667 4.53 -24.95 46.20
CA GLN A 667 3.39 -25.63 46.83
C GLN A 667 3.57 -27.13 46.64
N THR A 668 4.21 -27.75 47.62
CA THR A 668 4.06 -29.19 47.83
C THR A 668 2.57 -29.53 47.83
N LEU A 669 2.15 -30.31 46.84
CA LEU A 669 0.94 -31.13 46.94
C LEU A 669 1.07 -31.97 48.21
N GLY A 670 0.55 -31.45 49.33
CA GLY A 670 0.76 -32.02 50.67
C GLY A 670 1.02 -31.03 51.81
N ALA A 671 1.06 -29.71 51.59
CA ALA A 671 0.98 -28.77 52.71
C ALA A 671 -0.43 -28.85 53.32
N GLN A 672 -0.53 -29.58 54.44
CA GLN A 672 -1.75 -29.74 55.23
C GLN A 672 -2.45 -28.39 55.41
N LEU A 673 -3.73 -28.34 55.03
CA LEU A 673 -4.64 -27.31 55.52
C LEU A 673 -4.50 -27.24 57.05
N PRO A 674 -4.31 -26.05 57.66
CA PRO A 674 -4.34 -25.95 59.10
C PRO A 674 -5.70 -26.44 59.60
N SER A 675 -5.65 -27.46 60.45
CA SER A 675 -6.79 -28.09 61.10
C SER A 675 -7.41 -27.15 62.14
N SER A 676 -8.09 -26.12 61.68
CA SER A 676 -9.08 -25.32 62.41
C SER A 676 -9.73 -24.42 61.37
N VAL A 677 -10.97 -24.58 60.94
CA VAL A 677 -12.19 -24.63 61.74
C VAL A 677 -13.25 -25.31 60.88
N ALA A 678 -13.71 -26.48 61.29
CA ALA A 678 -15.04 -26.95 60.92
C ALA A 678 -16.00 -26.46 62.01
N GLN A 679 -16.85 -25.49 61.67
CA GLN A 679 -18.10 -25.23 62.36
C GLN A 679 -19.18 -25.22 61.27
N PRO A 680 -20.20 -26.10 61.34
CA PRO A 680 -21.20 -26.23 60.30
C PRO A 680 -22.29 -25.17 60.45
N VAL A 681 -22.58 -24.44 59.36
CA VAL A 681 -23.93 -23.95 59.02
C VAL A 681 -24.09 -24.05 57.51
#